data_AF-A0A9W8MAP1-F1
#
_entry.id   AF-A0A9W8MAP1-F1
#
_cell.length_a   1.000
_cell.length_b   1.000
_cell.length_c   1.000
_cell.angle_alpha   90.00
_cell.angle_beta   90.00
_cell.angle_gamma   90.00
#
_symmetry.space_group_name_H-M   'P 1'
#
loop_
_entity.id
_entity.type
_entity.pdbx_description
1 polymer ?
#
loop_
_entity_poly.entity_id
_entity_poly.type
_entity_poly.pdbx_seq_one_letter_code
_entity_poly.pdbx_strand_id
1 'polypeptide(L)'
;MISAFFIFNQKGEVLISRLYRPDFKRSIADVFRIQVVSNSDVRSPIITLGSTSFFHVRINNLYVVAVTKTNANAALVFEFCYRFINICKSYFGKIDEESIKNNFTMVYELIDEICDFGFPQNSEIDTLKSYITTESVVSQGIPADESSKITVQATGAISWRRADVKYKKNEAFVDVIETVNLSMSAKGNILRADVDGHIMMRAYLSGTPECKFGLNDKLVIDKSQQGGGGDAVELDDCRFHQCVRLNEFDAARTISFIPPDGEFELMKYRSTSNVKLPLRVIPTVTEVGTTQVTYDIIIKTNFNNKLAATNVVLRIPTPLNTTNVDCKVANGKAKYAPSENVVVWKIPRIQGGQECTFSALATLTTSVTNRQVWARPPIDVDFQVLMFTSSGLIVRFLKVFEKSNYQSVKFGFNQASSIDSLLDKDDVALEALLDEDDLLQECKAQNTRLIEYFGRVDVLKKLLGYVTGQTESEEKGRFKYPYIATEVLCSEIWSIVETCMREQDHLLVPFWETVLDRPPEEMKTQMIMASHFSKINSTFLTKKPEETIAFIQAQPEVVDRILQHIETSPFVDLLVRIIQLDEHAAGSGVLEWLSSQNFIGRLIDLLSPNHTTEVHSIVTDLIKGIISMATPSPAAGITDDSSGPASNRFARELAKRETITKLLSFMLCDFDSVPNRDNATSSVVHAIAVVIELIRKNNSDYFEPYLFHTLRNRLIHVQQQVHAQGEDSRTALEETMKEMVNRMGVVHLGPVLELMCENLHRFHELLKKPRSLQGPIQTTVGAITPLTLERYRILELLAELLHCSNMSLLNRPAEYSHLYDSEGRLQGGLSALEELASVIAMNNANEREQDNQDDDDDEPAPVCDFPVRAPTQDSSSLDSDDEMDEPGSSDDDEMEEIAIAVYDLIHQVLTGNVETGRNRELAISLFRDAKIMHRIVEGQARNDNDTAMTKGGRLGYMGHLTLIAEDVITALEHFPPELRLLIIQYAPEDEWDRYVTGRYTETKANDTRLLGGGKPIVASRNVSQWKVDEDELTSSGGGNGAGGSGSGIVVRGEVGV
;
A
#
# COMPACT_ATOMS: atom_id res chain seq x y z
N MET A 1 16.37 49.86 -16.36
CA MET A 1 15.66 48.57 -16.49
C MET A 1 14.36 48.77 -17.26
N ILE A 2 13.46 47.79 -17.31
CA ILE A 2 12.23 47.85 -18.11
C ILE A 2 11.34 48.97 -17.57
N SER A 3 10.94 49.92 -18.41
CA SER A 3 10.13 51.08 -17.99
C SER A 3 8.65 50.90 -18.31
N ALA A 4 8.35 50.18 -19.38
CA ALA A 4 6.99 49.81 -19.76
C ALA A 4 6.97 48.48 -20.51
N PHE A 5 5.86 47.77 -20.42
CA PHE A 5 5.60 46.49 -21.06
C PHE A 5 4.25 46.53 -21.78
N PHE A 6 4.22 46.08 -23.03
CA PHE A 6 3.04 46.11 -23.88
C PHE A 6 2.88 44.79 -24.63
N ILE A 7 1.63 44.41 -24.88
CA ILE A 7 1.28 43.35 -25.82
C ILE A 7 0.39 43.96 -26.90
N PHE A 8 0.77 43.80 -28.17
CA PHE A 8 -0.01 44.26 -29.31
C PHE A 8 -0.53 43.08 -30.14
N ASN A 9 -1.67 43.27 -30.80
CA ASN A 9 -2.10 42.36 -31.86
C ASN A 9 -1.43 42.69 -33.21
N GLN A 10 -1.73 41.91 -34.24
CA GLN A 10 -1.16 42.09 -35.58
C GLN A 10 -1.50 43.45 -36.21
N LYS A 11 -2.63 44.06 -35.82
CA LYS A 11 -3.06 45.39 -36.28
C LYS A 11 -2.39 46.53 -35.50
N GLY A 12 -1.64 46.20 -34.44
CA GLY A 12 -0.96 47.16 -33.58
C GLY A 12 -1.86 47.77 -32.52
N GLU A 13 -3.01 47.17 -32.20
CA GLU A 13 -3.83 47.55 -31.06
C GLU A 13 -3.22 47.00 -29.77
N VAL A 14 -3.22 47.80 -28.71
CA VAL A 14 -2.66 47.44 -27.40
C VAL A 14 -3.66 46.55 -26.66
N LEU A 15 -3.31 45.28 -26.48
CA LEU A 15 -4.07 44.31 -25.68
C LEU A 15 -3.79 44.49 -24.18
N ILE A 16 -2.50 44.60 -23.81
CA ILE A 16 -2.04 44.79 -22.42
C ILE A 16 -1.08 45.97 -22.39
N SER A 17 -1.19 46.81 -21.35
CA SER A 17 -0.25 47.89 -21.09
C SER A 17 0.07 47.99 -19.62
N ARG A 18 1.34 47.80 -19.26
CA ARG A 18 1.85 48.01 -17.90
C ARG A 18 3.01 48.99 -17.90
N LEU A 19 2.93 49.99 -17.02
CA LEU A 19 3.96 51.03 -16.86
C LEU A 19 4.62 50.85 -15.50
N TYR A 20 5.92 50.61 -15.47
CA TYR A 20 6.69 50.42 -14.23
C TYR A 20 7.39 51.69 -13.75
N ARG A 21 7.49 52.70 -14.63
CA ARG A 21 8.08 54.00 -14.31
C ARG A 21 7.10 55.13 -14.61
N PRO A 22 7.04 56.16 -13.74
CA PRO A 22 6.11 57.29 -13.91
C PRO A 22 6.48 58.21 -15.08
N ASP A 23 7.69 58.11 -15.64
CA ASP A 23 8.16 58.95 -16.74
C ASP A 23 7.67 58.49 -18.13
N PHE A 24 6.87 57.44 -18.18
CA PHE A 24 6.23 56.94 -19.40
C PHE A 24 4.72 57.20 -19.38
N LYS A 25 4.20 57.59 -20.55
CA LYS A 25 2.76 57.67 -20.82
C LYS A 25 2.38 56.59 -21.81
N ARG A 26 1.13 56.10 -21.73
CA ARG A 26 0.59 55.08 -22.65
C ARG A 26 0.72 55.46 -24.13
N SER A 27 0.76 56.75 -24.46
CA SER A 27 0.97 57.28 -25.82
C SER A 27 2.27 56.82 -26.49
N ILE A 28 3.26 56.31 -25.74
CA ILE A 28 4.48 55.73 -26.33
C ILE A 28 4.19 54.49 -27.19
N ALA A 29 3.07 53.80 -26.92
CA ALA A 29 2.64 52.64 -27.68
C ALA A 29 2.29 52.99 -29.14
N ASP A 30 1.77 54.20 -29.40
CA ASP A 30 1.48 54.67 -30.75
C ASP A 30 2.75 54.81 -31.60
N VAL A 31 3.86 55.22 -30.98
CA VAL A 31 5.15 55.34 -31.65
C VAL A 31 5.61 53.97 -32.15
N PHE A 32 5.50 52.94 -31.33
CA PHE A 32 5.82 51.57 -31.71
C PHE A 32 4.90 51.06 -32.83
N ARG A 33 3.59 51.29 -32.72
CA ARG A 33 2.61 50.89 -33.75
C ARG A 33 2.96 51.47 -35.12
N ILE A 34 3.21 52.79 -35.19
CA ILE A 34 3.48 53.49 -36.45
C ILE A 34 4.82 53.05 -37.06
N GLN A 35 5.87 52.94 -36.24
CA GLN A 35 7.22 52.73 -36.74
C GLN A 35 7.58 51.26 -36.97
N VAL A 36 6.88 50.34 -36.29
CA VAL A 36 7.20 48.91 -36.30
C VAL A 36 6.08 48.08 -36.90
N VAL A 37 4.86 48.19 -36.37
CA VAL A 37 3.76 47.33 -36.80
C VAL A 37 3.28 47.69 -38.20
N SER A 38 3.25 48.99 -38.55
CA SER A 38 2.85 49.46 -39.88
C SER A 38 3.95 49.41 -40.93
N ASN A 39 5.19 49.06 -40.57
CA ASN A 39 6.34 49.11 -41.48
C ASN A 39 6.88 47.70 -41.76
N SER A 40 6.81 47.26 -43.02
CA SER A 40 7.26 45.93 -43.46
C SER A 40 8.79 45.77 -43.53
N ASP A 41 9.55 46.87 -43.48
CA ASP A 41 11.00 46.86 -43.67
C ASP A 41 11.81 46.75 -42.37
N VAL A 42 11.13 46.62 -41.23
CA VAL A 42 11.80 46.48 -39.92
C VAL A 42 12.44 45.10 -39.79
N ARG A 43 13.77 45.09 -39.64
CA ARG A 43 14.60 43.87 -39.56
C ARG A 43 15.22 43.59 -38.20
N SER A 44 15.19 44.56 -37.28
CA SER A 44 15.88 44.47 -35.98
C SER A 44 14.87 44.29 -34.84
N PRO A 45 15.09 43.36 -33.89
CA PRO A 45 14.24 43.18 -32.71
C PRO A 45 14.41 44.31 -31.67
N ILE A 46 15.46 45.14 -31.80
CA ILE A 46 15.67 46.35 -30.99
C ILE A 46 15.60 47.57 -31.91
N ILE A 47 14.77 48.55 -31.55
CA ILE A 47 14.61 49.79 -32.30
C ILE A 47 14.69 50.95 -31.32
N THR A 48 15.56 51.92 -31.61
CA THR A 48 15.70 53.12 -30.77
C THR A 48 15.18 54.33 -31.52
N LEU A 49 14.20 55.01 -30.94
CA LEU A 49 13.57 56.20 -31.47
C LEU A 49 13.74 57.34 -30.48
N GLY A 50 14.53 58.35 -30.86
CA GLY A 50 14.97 59.40 -29.95
C GLY A 50 15.76 58.80 -28.77
N SER A 51 15.31 59.06 -27.54
CA SER A 51 15.90 58.52 -26.31
C SER A 51 15.24 57.24 -25.80
N THR A 52 14.32 56.64 -26.57
CA THR A 52 13.55 55.46 -26.14
C THR A 52 13.88 54.25 -26.99
N SER A 53 14.24 53.14 -26.35
CA SER A 53 14.50 51.85 -26.98
C SER A 53 13.33 50.90 -26.78
N PHE A 54 12.92 50.24 -27.86
CA PHE A 54 11.86 49.24 -27.93
C PHE A 54 12.46 47.88 -28.24
N PHE A 55 12.23 46.92 -27.36
CA PHE A 55 12.59 45.52 -27.50
C PHE A 55 11.31 44.77 -27.83
N HIS A 56 11.26 44.07 -28.96
CA HIS A 56 10.05 43.34 -29.34
C HIS A 56 10.34 41.93 -29.80
N VAL A 57 9.45 41.02 -29.39
CA VAL A 57 9.40 39.63 -29.83
C VAL A 57 8.06 39.41 -30.51
N ARG A 58 8.09 38.83 -31.72
CA ARG A 58 6.88 38.45 -32.44
C ARG A 58 6.58 36.98 -32.18
N ILE A 59 5.38 36.69 -31.67
CA ILE A 59 4.89 35.33 -31.51
C ILE A 59 3.51 35.21 -32.16
N ASN A 60 3.37 34.31 -33.13
CA ASN A 60 2.17 34.20 -33.95
C ASN A 60 1.77 35.59 -34.53
N ASN A 61 0.57 36.05 -34.17
CA ASN A 61 -0.01 37.34 -34.55
C ASN A 61 0.07 38.39 -33.43
N LEU A 62 0.98 38.22 -32.46
CA LEU A 62 1.17 39.13 -31.33
C LEU A 62 2.60 39.71 -31.31
N TYR A 63 2.71 40.92 -30.76
CA TYR A 63 3.98 41.56 -30.43
C TYR A 63 4.08 41.76 -28.91
N VAL A 64 5.08 41.14 -28.28
CA VAL A 64 5.43 41.37 -26.88
C VAL A 64 6.56 42.38 -26.85
N VAL A 65 6.34 43.52 -26.18
CA VAL A 65 7.21 44.70 -26.30
C VAL A 65 7.60 45.23 -24.92
N ALA A 66 8.89 45.30 -24.66
CA ALA A 66 9.46 45.98 -23.50
C ALA A 66 10.11 47.30 -23.94
N VAL A 67 9.94 48.36 -23.15
CA VAL A 67 10.38 49.71 -23.50
C VAL A 67 11.23 50.28 -22.38
N THR A 68 12.31 51.00 -22.71
CA THR A 68 13.16 51.69 -21.75
C THR A 68 13.77 52.96 -22.34
N LYS A 69 14.14 53.92 -21.49
CA LYS A 69 15.00 55.07 -21.84
C LYS A 69 16.43 54.93 -21.32
N THR A 70 16.67 53.89 -20.52
CA THR A 70 17.98 53.64 -19.89
C THR A 70 18.80 52.66 -20.71
N ASN A 71 20.12 52.64 -20.53
CA ASN A 71 20.97 51.60 -21.10
C ASN A 71 20.76 50.27 -20.33
N ALA A 72 19.64 49.60 -20.61
CA ALA A 72 19.29 48.31 -20.00
C ALA A 72 20.03 47.16 -20.68
N ASN A 73 20.31 46.09 -19.95
CA ASN A 73 20.87 44.87 -20.52
C ASN A 73 19.85 44.23 -21.48
N ALA A 74 20.14 44.31 -22.79
CA ALA A 74 19.27 43.78 -23.83
C ALA A 74 18.96 42.28 -23.66
N ALA A 75 19.95 41.49 -23.26
CA ALA A 75 19.79 40.05 -23.07
C ALA A 75 18.78 39.74 -21.96
N LEU A 76 18.86 40.48 -20.84
CA LEU A 76 17.91 40.34 -19.73
C LEU A 76 16.48 40.69 -20.16
N VAL A 77 16.31 41.73 -20.97
CA VAL A 77 14.99 42.15 -21.47
C VAL A 77 14.38 41.09 -22.38
N PHE A 78 15.18 40.49 -23.27
CA PHE A 78 14.69 39.40 -24.12
C PHE A 78 14.40 38.13 -23.34
N GLU A 79 15.28 37.74 -22.40
CA GLU A 79 15.03 36.58 -21.53
C GLU A 79 13.72 36.75 -20.76
N PHE A 80 13.48 37.94 -20.21
CA PHE A 80 12.22 38.28 -19.57
C PHE A 80 11.02 38.10 -20.52
N CYS A 81 11.08 38.65 -21.74
CA CYS A 81 9.99 38.51 -22.72
C CYS A 81 9.73 37.04 -23.09
N TYR A 82 10.77 36.24 -23.31
CA TYR A 82 10.62 34.81 -23.60
C TYR A 82 10.10 34.02 -22.40
N ARG A 83 10.54 34.35 -21.19
CA ARG A 83 10.05 33.73 -19.96
C ARG A 83 8.59 34.05 -19.71
N PHE A 84 8.18 35.31 -19.87
CA PHE A 84 6.76 35.69 -19.81
C PHE A 84 5.92 34.89 -20.81
N ILE A 85 6.38 34.76 -22.06
CA ILE A 85 5.70 33.96 -23.09
C ILE A 85 5.56 32.48 -22.64
N ASN A 86 6.61 31.89 -22.08
CA ASN A 86 6.59 30.51 -21.62
C ASN A 86 5.64 30.30 -20.42
N ILE A 87 5.61 31.26 -19.49
CA ILE A 87 4.64 31.27 -18.38
C ILE A 87 3.22 31.30 -18.93
N CYS A 88 2.90 32.24 -19.83
CA CYS A 88 1.57 32.31 -20.45
C CYS A 88 1.20 31.02 -21.18
N LYS A 89 2.13 30.37 -21.90
CA LYS A 89 1.87 29.06 -22.52
C LYS A 89 1.60 27.97 -21.49
N SER A 90 2.27 27.97 -20.35
CA SER A 90 2.04 26.98 -19.29
C SER A 90 0.70 27.18 -18.57
N TYR A 91 0.20 28.41 -18.49
CA TYR A 91 -1.10 28.75 -17.92
C TYR A 91 -2.27 28.55 -18.90
N PHE A 92 -2.11 28.95 -20.16
CA PHE A 92 -3.20 29.02 -21.14
C PHE A 92 -3.09 27.95 -22.26
N GLY A 93 -2.02 27.16 -22.29
CA GLY A 93 -1.68 26.21 -23.34
C GLY A 93 -1.17 26.85 -24.64
N LYS A 94 -1.89 27.86 -25.14
CA LYS A 94 -1.55 28.64 -26.34
C LYS A 94 -1.54 30.14 -26.04
N ILE A 95 -0.77 30.89 -26.84
CA ILE A 95 -0.71 32.36 -26.77
C ILE A 95 -1.13 32.97 -28.11
N ASP A 96 -2.37 33.45 -28.13
CA ASP A 96 -3.04 34.16 -29.22
C ASP A 96 -3.88 35.34 -28.69
N GLU A 97 -4.44 36.15 -29.60
CA GLU A 97 -5.19 37.34 -29.21
C GLU A 97 -6.41 37.02 -28.32
N GLU A 98 -7.05 35.87 -28.53
CA GLU A 98 -8.20 35.41 -27.76
C GLU A 98 -7.80 35.01 -26.33
N SER A 99 -6.73 34.22 -26.17
CA SER A 99 -6.21 33.79 -24.87
C SER A 99 -5.82 34.97 -23.98
N ILE A 100 -5.18 36.01 -24.53
CA ILE A 100 -4.81 37.21 -23.76
C ILE A 100 -6.04 38.01 -23.35
N LYS A 101 -7.06 38.13 -24.22
CA LYS A 101 -8.30 38.85 -23.91
C LYS A 101 -9.14 38.13 -22.86
N ASN A 102 -9.25 36.81 -22.96
CA ASN A 102 -10.05 36.01 -22.02
C ASN A 102 -9.41 35.94 -20.63
N ASN A 103 -8.08 36.04 -20.53
CA ASN A 103 -7.33 35.92 -19.28
C ASN A 103 -6.66 37.23 -18.84
N PHE A 104 -7.20 38.40 -19.21
CA PHE A 104 -6.52 39.68 -19.01
C PHE A 104 -6.18 39.98 -17.54
N THR A 105 -7.03 39.62 -16.58
CA THR A 105 -6.79 39.80 -15.13
C THR A 105 -5.55 39.04 -14.70
N MET A 106 -5.48 37.75 -15.03
CA MET A 106 -4.33 36.90 -14.71
C MET A 106 -3.05 37.38 -15.39
N VAL A 107 -3.14 37.87 -16.62
CA VAL A 107 -1.97 38.44 -17.30
C VAL A 107 -1.43 39.65 -16.53
N TYR A 108 -2.28 40.51 -15.97
CA TYR A 108 -1.82 41.62 -15.12
C TYR A 108 -1.19 41.12 -13.81
N GLU A 109 -1.80 40.15 -13.14
CA GLU A 109 -1.26 39.54 -11.91
C GLU A 109 0.11 38.92 -12.16
N LEU A 110 0.25 38.12 -13.21
CA LEU A 110 1.51 37.52 -13.60
C LEU A 110 2.58 38.58 -13.89
N ILE A 111 2.25 39.63 -14.65
CA ILE A 111 3.17 40.71 -15.01
C ILE A 111 3.66 41.50 -13.79
N ASP A 112 2.77 41.70 -12.81
CA ASP A 112 3.10 42.42 -11.58
C ASP A 112 3.95 41.58 -10.61
N GLU A 113 3.71 40.27 -10.57
CA GLU A 113 4.51 39.37 -9.73
C GLU A 113 5.92 39.15 -10.29
N ILE A 114 6.04 38.88 -11.60
CA ILE A 114 7.34 38.55 -12.21
C ILE A 114 8.23 39.77 -12.46
N CYS A 115 7.73 40.98 -12.27
CA CYS A 115 8.48 42.20 -12.52
C CYS A 115 7.96 43.36 -11.66
N ASP A 116 8.73 43.71 -10.63
CA ASP A 116 8.44 44.87 -9.79
C ASP A 116 9.35 46.03 -10.17
N PHE A 117 8.75 47.21 -10.36
CA PHE A 117 9.45 48.43 -10.73
C PHE A 117 10.48 48.20 -11.86
N GLY A 118 10.13 47.37 -12.85
CA GLY A 118 10.97 47.10 -14.02
C GLY A 118 12.13 46.13 -13.80
N PHE A 119 12.27 45.59 -12.60
CA PHE A 119 13.24 44.56 -12.23
C PHE A 119 12.55 43.19 -12.29
N PRO A 120 12.98 42.29 -13.20
CA PRO A 120 12.49 40.91 -13.19
C PRO A 120 12.71 40.25 -11.83
N GLN A 121 11.66 39.62 -11.31
CA GLN A 121 11.62 38.89 -10.04
C GLN A 121 11.67 37.38 -10.32
N ASN A 122 11.35 36.58 -9.30
CA ASN A 122 11.18 35.14 -9.45
C ASN A 122 10.08 34.85 -10.50
N SER A 123 10.41 34.04 -11.49
CA SER A 123 9.54 33.72 -12.63
C SER A 123 9.34 32.21 -12.82
N GLU A 124 9.50 31.45 -11.73
CA GLU A 124 9.27 30.01 -11.70
C GLU A 124 7.79 29.66 -11.81
N ILE A 125 7.45 28.88 -12.84
CA ILE A 125 6.07 28.57 -13.21
C ILE A 125 5.33 27.83 -12.09
N ASP A 126 5.95 26.80 -11.51
CA ASP A 126 5.29 25.96 -10.50
C ASP A 126 5.10 26.71 -9.18
N THR A 127 6.02 27.65 -8.88
CA THR A 127 5.87 28.56 -7.74
C THR A 127 4.73 29.54 -7.98
N LEU A 128 4.67 30.17 -9.16
CA LEU A 128 3.59 31.09 -9.53
C LEU A 128 2.21 30.39 -9.51
N LYS A 129 2.13 29.16 -10.01
CA LYS A 129 0.88 28.38 -10.04
C LYS A 129 0.33 28.02 -8.66
N SER A 130 1.17 28.07 -7.62
CA SER A 130 0.72 27.79 -6.25
C SER A 130 -0.12 28.92 -5.63
N TYR A 131 0.04 30.17 -6.09
CA TYR A 131 -0.69 31.32 -5.54
C TYR A 131 -1.36 32.22 -6.59
N ILE A 132 -1.12 32.02 -7.88
CA ILE A 132 -1.84 32.65 -9.00
C ILE A 132 -2.58 31.54 -9.77
N THR A 133 -3.91 31.42 -9.58
CA THR A 133 -4.73 30.29 -10.08
C THR A 133 -5.76 30.71 -11.14
N THR A 134 -6.06 29.83 -12.11
CA THR A 134 -6.88 30.10 -13.33
C THR A 134 -8.38 30.06 -13.13
N GLU A 135 -8.87 29.64 -11.97
CA GLU A 135 -10.29 29.57 -11.68
C GLU A 135 -10.58 30.29 -10.37
N SER A 136 -11.80 30.82 -10.30
CA SER A 136 -12.53 31.19 -9.10
C SER A 136 -12.69 29.96 -8.19
N VAL A 137 -11.58 29.40 -7.67
CA VAL A 137 -11.59 28.57 -6.49
C VAL A 137 -11.94 29.51 -5.35
N VAL A 138 -13.26 29.62 -5.18
CA VAL A 138 -14.01 30.10 -4.03
C VAL A 138 -13.09 30.31 -2.84
N SER A 139 -12.95 31.58 -2.44
CA SER A 139 -12.95 32.12 -1.08
C SER A 139 -12.99 31.12 0.10
N GLN A 140 -12.13 30.12 0.12
CA GLN A 140 -11.59 29.49 1.30
C GLN A 140 -10.23 30.12 1.43
N GLY A 141 -10.07 31.01 2.42
CA GLY A 141 -8.77 31.61 2.69
C GLY A 141 -7.75 30.48 2.78
N ILE A 142 -6.68 30.58 1.97
CA ILE A 142 -5.52 29.70 2.10
C ILE A 142 -5.19 29.68 3.60
N PRO A 143 -5.21 28.51 4.26
CA PRO A 143 -4.88 28.42 5.68
C PRO A 143 -3.58 29.19 5.96
N ALA A 144 -3.50 29.89 7.09
CA ALA A 144 -2.30 30.67 7.44
C ALA A 144 -1.00 29.83 7.37
N ASP A 145 -1.13 28.52 7.61
CA ASP A 145 -0.05 27.54 7.47
C ASP A 145 0.37 27.24 6.03
N GLU A 146 -0.53 27.28 5.04
CA GLU A 146 -0.15 27.10 3.63
C GLU A 146 0.44 28.38 3.04
N SER A 147 -0.12 29.54 3.37
CA SER A 147 0.42 30.84 2.90
C SER A 147 1.82 31.12 3.46
N SER A 148 2.09 30.73 4.71
CA SER A 148 3.45 30.81 5.28
C SER A 148 4.42 29.82 4.61
N LYS A 149 4.02 28.59 4.29
CA LYS A 149 4.85 27.62 3.56
C LYS A 149 5.22 28.10 2.15
N ILE A 150 4.27 28.67 1.41
CA ILE A 150 4.51 29.25 0.08
C ILE A 150 5.49 30.43 0.16
N THR A 151 5.34 31.29 1.18
CA THR A 151 6.24 32.43 1.41
C THR A 151 7.66 31.96 1.74
N VAL A 152 7.81 30.90 2.56
CA VAL A 152 9.10 30.29 2.89
C VAL A 152 9.75 29.66 1.66
N GLN A 153 9.00 29.01 0.76
CA GLN A 153 9.54 28.48 -0.48
C GLN A 153 9.99 29.59 -1.44
N ALA A 154 9.19 30.66 -1.59
CA ALA A 154 9.52 31.78 -2.48
C ALA A 154 10.75 32.57 -2.00
N THR A 155 10.99 32.62 -0.69
CA THR A 155 12.13 33.34 -0.07
C THR A 155 13.33 32.43 0.25
N GLY A 156 13.16 31.10 0.18
CA GLY A 156 14.18 30.11 0.48
C GLY A 156 15.21 29.92 -0.64
N ALA A 157 16.33 29.27 -0.32
CA ALA A 157 17.40 29.00 -1.28
C ALA A 157 17.02 27.94 -2.35
N ILE A 158 15.93 27.19 -2.14
CA ILE A 158 15.39 26.18 -3.05
C ILE A 158 13.97 26.61 -3.41
N SER A 159 13.81 27.37 -4.49
CA SER A 159 12.51 27.87 -4.95
C SER A 159 11.73 26.84 -5.78
N TRP A 160 12.44 25.92 -6.43
CA TRP A 160 11.88 25.00 -7.43
C TRP A 160 11.35 23.66 -6.88
N ARG A 161 11.42 23.41 -5.57
CA ARG A 161 10.93 22.15 -4.98
C ARG A 161 10.35 22.35 -3.58
N ARG A 162 9.20 21.74 -3.33
CA ARG A 162 8.54 21.68 -2.02
C ARG A 162 9.09 20.55 -1.14
N ALA A 163 9.06 20.74 0.18
CA ALA A 163 9.55 19.75 1.14
C ALA A 163 8.53 18.66 1.51
N ASP A 164 7.24 18.90 1.27
CA ASP A 164 6.12 18.04 1.64
C ASP A 164 5.66 17.07 0.54
N VAL A 165 6.39 17.01 -0.58
CA VAL A 165 6.07 16.09 -1.69
C VAL A 165 6.21 14.63 -1.22
N LYS A 166 5.18 13.82 -1.42
CA LYS A 166 5.18 12.39 -1.09
C LYS A 166 4.60 11.57 -2.23
N TYR A 167 5.28 10.49 -2.57
CA TYR A 167 4.83 9.49 -3.53
C TYR A 167 4.79 8.11 -2.90
N LYS A 168 3.79 7.31 -3.29
CA LYS A 168 3.71 5.89 -2.89
C LYS A 168 4.89 5.07 -3.43
N LYS A 169 5.39 5.45 -4.61
CA LYS A 169 6.53 4.83 -5.28
C LYS A 169 7.47 5.93 -5.75
N ASN A 170 8.73 5.86 -5.32
CA ASN A 170 9.73 6.86 -5.67
C ASN A 170 10.46 6.44 -6.95
N GLU A 171 10.26 7.18 -8.03
CA GLU A 171 10.78 6.85 -9.36
C GLU A 171 11.40 8.07 -10.04
N ALA A 172 12.47 7.84 -10.79
CA ALA A 172 13.12 8.86 -11.60
C ALA A 172 13.39 8.31 -13.00
N PHE A 173 12.91 9.03 -14.02
CA PHE A 173 13.15 8.72 -15.43
C PHE A 173 14.08 9.76 -16.04
N VAL A 174 15.00 9.31 -16.89
CA VAL A 174 15.94 10.17 -17.58
C VAL A 174 15.94 9.83 -19.06
N ASP A 175 15.64 10.81 -19.89
CA ASP A 175 15.62 10.68 -21.34
C ASP A 175 16.73 11.57 -21.93
N VAL A 176 17.69 10.95 -22.63
CA VAL A 176 18.72 11.65 -23.38
C VAL A 176 18.26 11.77 -24.82
N ILE A 177 17.98 13.00 -25.26
CA ILE A 177 17.44 13.28 -26.59
C ILE A 177 18.48 14.09 -27.37
N GLU A 178 18.93 13.53 -28.49
CA GLU A 178 19.91 14.15 -29.37
C GLU A 178 19.32 14.47 -30.73
N THR A 179 19.47 15.72 -31.16
CA THR A 179 19.18 16.17 -32.52
C THR A 179 20.49 16.28 -33.29
N VAL A 180 20.65 15.46 -34.33
CA VAL A 180 21.84 15.45 -35.18
C VAL A 180 21.65 16.42 -36.33
N ASN A 181 22.37 17.53 -36.30
CA ASN A 181 22.42 18.49 -37.39
C ASN A 181 23.52 18.07 -38.38
N LEU A 182 23.14 17.75 -39.61
CA LEU A 182 24.07 17.36 -40.66
C LEU A 182 23.86 18.23 -41.91
N SER A 183 24.92 18.88 -42.37
CA SER A 183 25.00 19.48 -43.69
C SER A 183 26.12 18.82 -44.48
N MET A 184 25.79 18.32 -45.66
CA MET A 184 26.72 17.60 -46.53
C MET A 184 26.73 18.22 -47.91
N SER A 185 27.92 18.34 -48.50
CA SER A 185 28.09 18.79 -49.88
C SER A 185 27.55 17.77 -50.89
N ALA A 186 27.27 18.23 -52.11
CA ALA A 186 26.84 17.37 -53.22
C ALA A 186 27.85 16.26 -53.60
N LYS A 187 29.10 16.33 -53.13
CA LYS A 187 30.12 15.29 -53.33
C LYS A 187 30.21 14.27 -52.19
N GLY A 188 29.36 14.40 -51.17
CA GLY A 188 29.37 13.51 -50.00
C GLY A 188 30.35 13.91 -48.89
N ASN A 189 30.99 15.08 -48.97
CA ASN A 189 31.82 15.61 -47.89
C ASN A 189 30.93 16.31 -46.86
N ILE A 190 31.12 15.97 -45.58
CA ILE A 190 30.44 16.62 -44.45
C ILE A 190 30.95 18.07 -44.34
N LEU A 191 30.02 19.03 -44.37
CA LEU A 191 30.31 20.47 -44.22
C LEU A 191 30.10 20.92 -42.77
N ARG A 192 29.07 20.36 -42.11
CA ARG A 192 28.75 20.60 -40.70
C ARG A 192 28.12 19.34 -40.13
N ALA A 193 28.63 18.88 -38.99
CA ALA A 193 28.02 17.82 -38.20
C ALA A 193 28.11 18.23 -36.73
N ASP A 194 26.97 18.48 -36.11
CA ASP A 194 26.88 18.84 -34.70
C ASP A 194 25.65 18.21 -34.06
N VAL A 195 25.77 17.86 -32.80
CA VAL A 195 24.71 17.28 -31.99
C VAL A 195 24.26 18.31 -30.99
N ASP A 196 22.97 18.63 -31.04
CA ASP A 196 22.29 19.37 -29.98
C ASP A 196 21.56 18.36 -29.10
N GLY A 197 22.10 18.12 -27.91
CA GLY A 197 21.53 17.18 -26.94
C GLY A 197 20.86 17.88 -25.78
N HIS A 198 19.82 17.27 -25.23
CA HIS A 198 19.22 17.69 -23.97
C HIS A 198 18.83 16.47 -23.15
N ILE A 199 18.91 16.61 -21.83
CA ILE A 199 18.57 15.58 -20.86
C ILE A 199 17.29 16.02 -20.16
N MET A 200 16.21 15.30 -20.45
CA MET A 200 14.92 15.47 -19.78
C MET A 200 14.86 14.52 -18.59
N MET A 201 14.43 15.02 -17.44
CA MET A 201 14.24 14.23 -16.24
C MET A 201 12.80 14.32 -15.78
N ARG A 202 12.22 13.18 -15.38
CA ARG A 202 10.92 13.10 -14.72
C ARG A 202 11.13 12.53 -13.32
N ALA A 203 11.00 13.37 -12.30
CA ALA A 203 11.29 13.02 -10.92
C ALA A 203 10.01 12.93 -10.09
N TYR A 204 9.60 11.71 -9.74
CA TYR A 204 8.50 11.41 -8.82
C TYR A 204 9.11 10.92 -7.51
N LEU A 205 9.73 11.83 -6.77
CA LEU A 205 10.50 11.52 -5.58
C LEU A 205 9.89 12.22 -4.37
N SER A 206 9.93 11.59 -3.20
CA SER A 206 9.41 12.16 -1.95
C SER A 206 10.47 13.03 -1.26
N GLY A 207 10.04 14.08 -0.57
CA GLY A 207 10.92 14.97 0.21
C GLY A 207 11.74 15.93 -0.66
N THR A 208 12.96 16.25 -0.20
CA THR A 208 13.95 17.11 -0.86
C THR A 208 15.22 16.31 -1.21
N PRO A 209 15.15 15.37 -2.16
CA PRO A 209 16.23 14.45 -2.41
C PRO A 209 17.38 15.18 -3.11
N GLU A 210 18.60 14.88 -2.68
CA GLU A 210 19.81 15.28 -3.37
C GLU A 210 20.19 14.22 -4.40
N CYS A 211 20.11 14.57 -5.68
CA CYS A 211 20.46 13.71 -6.80
C CYS A 211 21.89 14.00 -7.26
N LYS A 212 22.67 12.93 -7.46
CA LYS A 212 23.99 12.98 -8.10
C LYS A 212 23.97 12.20 -9.40
N PHE A 213 24.21 12.90 -10.49
CA PHE A 213 24.15 12.37 -11.85
C PHE A 213 25.54 12.35 -12.49
N GLY A 214 25.99 11.15 -12.82
CA GLY A 214 27.32 10.88 -13.36
C GLY A 214 27.29 10.64 -14.87
N LEU A 215 28.13 11.38 -15.59
CA LEU A 215 28.37 11.22 -17.03
C LEU A 215 29.73 10.53 -17.27
N ASN A 216 30.16 10.40 -18.53
CA ASN A 216 31.43 9.75 -18.90
C ASN A 216 32.65 10.36 -18.18
N ASP A 217 33.60 9.51 -17.76
CA ASP A 217 34.79 9.91 -16.97
C ASP A 217 35.72 10.91 -17.68
N LYS A 218 35.68 10.96 -19.01
CA LYS A 218 36.50 11.85 -19.84
C LYS A 218 35.68 12.94 -20.53
N LEU A 219 34.82 13.64 -19.79
CA LEU A 219 34.30 14.92 -20.28
C LEU A 219 35.44 15.96 -20.24
N VAL A 220 35.92 16.37 -21.41
CA VAL A 220 36.81 17.53 -21.55
C VAL A 220 35.91 18.71 -21.90
N ILE A 221 35.84 19.67 -20.98
CA ILE A 221 35.23 20.98 -21.21
C ILE A 221 36.40 21.91 -21.52
N ASP A 222 36.48 22.35 -22.78
CA ASP A 222 37.47 23.27 -23.32
C ASP A 222 38.89 22.72 -23.61
N LYS A 223 39.48 23.20 -24.73
CA LYS A 223 40.67 22.67 -25.44
C LYS A 223 42.01 22.84 -24.72
N SER A 224 42.03 23.20 -23.44
CA SER A 224 43.24 23.67 -22.77
C SER A 224 44.18 22.57 -22.24
N GLN A 225 43.78 21.29 -22.27
CA GLN A 225 44.64 20.19 -21.83
C GLN A 225 44.67 19.04 -22.86
N GLN A 226 45.65 19.08 -23.75
CA GLN A 226 45.92 18.04 -24.72
C GLN A 226 46.66 16.86 -24.08
N GLY A 227 46.04 15.67 -24.11
CA GLY A 227 46.76 14.40 -24.01
C GLY A 227 45.95 13.24 -23.43
N GLY A 228 45.13 12.55 -24.24
CA GLY A 228 44.71 11.20 -23.86
C GLY A 228 43.50 10.56 -24.57
N GLY A 229 43.72 9.91 -25.72
CA GLY A 229 42.94 8.75 -26.22
C GLY A 229 41.51 9.00 -26.74
N GLY A 230 41.29 8.68 -28.02
CA GLY A 230 40.14 9.10 -28.84
C GLY A 230 38.81 8.36 -28.69
N ASP A 231 38.27 8.22 -27.48
CA ASP A 231 36.84 7.84 -27.28
C ASP A 231 36.16 8.66 -26.16
N ALA A 232 36.78 9.78 -25.78
CA ALA A 232 36.24 10.74 -24.83
C ALA A 232 35.17 11.62 -25.49
N VAL A 233 34.01 11.78 -24.83
CA VAL A 233 32.96 12.70 -25.28
C VAL A 233 33.39 14.12 -24.94
N GLU A 234 33.63 14.92 -25.97
CA GLU A 234 33.92 16.34 -25.83
C GLU A 234 32.61 17.13 -26.00
N LEU A 235 32.22 17.83 -24.94
CA LEU A 235 31.11 18.76 -24.96
C LEU A 235 31.68 20.15 -25.21
N ASP A 236 31.21 20.81 -26.26
CA ASP A 236 31.65 22.17 -26.58
C ASP A 236 31.09 23.16 -25.55
N ASP A 237 29.79 23.06 -25.29
CA ASP A 237 29.08 23.88 -24.32
C ASP A 237 28.01 23.05 -23.61
N CYS A 238 27.79 23.32 -22.32
CA CYS A 238 26.68 22.78 -21.54
C CYS A 238 25.95 23.89 -20.78
N ARG A 239 24.63 23.79 -20.72
CA ARG A 239 23.74 24.64 -19.91
C ARG A 239 22.99 23.75 -18.93
N PHE A 240 22.92 24.18 -17.69
CA PHE A 240 22.25 23.44 -16.62
C PHE A 240 21.00 24.15 -16.16
N HIS A 241 20.06 23.37 -15.64
CA HIS A 241 18.96 23.90 -14.84
C HIS A 241 19.50 24.58 -13.57
N GLN A 242 18.77 25.56 -13.05
CA GLN A 242 19.16 26.29 -11.82
C GLN A 242 19.31 25.40 -10.58
N CYS A 243 18.74 24.19 -10.62
CA CYS A 243 18.84 23.24 -9.51
C CYS A 243 20.24 22.63 -9.34
N VAL A 244 21.11 22.78 -10.35
CA VAL A 244 22.45 22.22 -10.38
C VAL A 244 23.46 23.11 -9.66
N ARG A 245 24.24 22.52 -8.76
CA ARG A 245 25.34 23.19 -8.06
C ARG A 245 26.61 23.18 -8.91
N LEU A 246 26.83 24.27 -9.65
CA LEU A 246 27.97 24.40 -10.58
C LEU A 246 29.34 24.22 -9.90
N ASN A 247 29.50 24.69 -8.65
CA ASN A 247 30.77 24.59 -7.92
C ASN A 247 31.24 23.13 -7.69
N GLU A 248 30.31 22.18 -7.54
CA GLU A 248 30.62 20.77 -7.34
C GLU A 248 30.94 20.06 -8.66
N PHE A 249 30.37 20.54 -9.77
CA PHE A 249 30.56 19.98 -11.11
C PHE A 249 31.99 20.15 -11.61
N ASP A 250 32.59 21.32 -11.44
CA ASP A 250 33.95 21.62 -11.92
C ASP A 250 35.02 20.76 -11.21
N ALA A 251 34.79 20.38 -9.96
CA ALA A 251 35.72 19.59 -9.16
C ALA A 251 35.57 18.07 -9.35
N ALA A 252 34.34 17.57 -9.40
CA ALA A 252 34.04 16.13 -9.34
C ALA A 252 33.42 15.56 -10.63
N ARG A 253 33.19 16.38 -11.66
CA ARG A 253 32.50 16.02 -12.92
C ARG A 253 31.15 15.32 -12.71
N THR A 254 30.54 15.56 -11.56
CA THR A 254 29.27 14.97 -11.13
C THR A 254 28.26 16.09 -10.98
N ILE A 255 27.09 15.93 -11.58
CA ILE A 255 26.02 16.94 -11.54
C ILE A 255 25.22 16.68 -10.26
N SER A 256 25.36 17.58 -9.28
CA SER A 256 24.69 17.52 -7.98
C SER A 256 23.53 18.53 -7.96
N PHE A 257 22.32 18.07 -7.66
CA PHE A 257 21.12 18.90 -7.74
C PHE A 257 19.96 18.35 -6.89
N ILE A 258 19.01 19.22 -6.57
CA ILE A 258 17.71 18.83 -6.01
C ILE A 258 16.68 18.96 -7.13
N PRO A 259 16.11 17.87 -7.67
CA PRO A 259 15.25 17.93 -8.85
C PRO A 259 13.94 18.68 -8.56
N PRO A 260 13.46 19.56 -9.44
CA PRO A 260 12.05 19.94 -9.49
C PRO A 260 11.15 18.70 -9.52
N ASP A 261 9.92 18.87 -9.05
CA ASP A 261 8.92 17.79 -9.08
C ASP A 261 8.33 17.63 -10.49
N GLY A 262 8.17 16.39 -10.96
CA GLY A 262 7.67 16.12 -12.31
C GLY A 262 8.72 16.27 -13.42
N GLU A 263 8.31 16.75 -14.59
CA GLU A 263 9.12 16.80 -15.82
C GLU A 263 9.87 18.13 -15.98
N PHE A 264 11.20 18.08 -16.15
CA PHE A 264 12.03 19.26 -16.40
C PHE A 264 13.27 18.93 -17.26
N GLU A 265 13.82 19.95 -17.92
CA GLU A 265 15.11 19.85 -18.63
C GLU A 265 16.26 20.04 -17.63
N LEU A 266 17.02 18.99 -17.36
CA LEU A 266 18.15 19.02 -16.40
C LEU A 266 19.36 19.73 -17.00
N MET A 267 19.72 19.38 -18.23
CA MET A 267 20.83 20.00 -18.94
C MET A 267 20.65 19.95 -20.45
N LYS A 268 21.25 20.93 -21.12
CA LYS A 268 21.39 20.99 -22.57
C LYS A 268 22.86 21.05 -22.93
N TYR A 269 23.27 20.32 -23.94
CA TYR A 269 24.67 20.26 -24.36
C TYR A 269 24.79 20.29 -25.87
N ARG A 270 25.97 20.70 -26.34
CA ARG A 270 26.33 20.70 -27.74
C ARG A 270 27.65 20.00 -27.95
N SER A 271 27.75 19.20 -29.00
CA SER A 271 28.99 18.52 -29.40
C SER A 271 29.20 18.57 -30.90
N THR A 272 30.37 19.05 -31.32
CA THR A 272 30.83 19.14 -32.72
C THR A 272 31.97 18.17 -33.01
N SER A 273 32.56 17.54 -31.99
CA SER A 273 33.68 16.59 -32.10
C SER A 273 33.20 15.15 -32.16
N ASN A 274 33.82 14.32 -33.00
CA ASN A 274 33.63 12.86 -33.06
C ASN A 274 32.17 12.36 -33.20
N VAL A 275 31.29 13.16 -33.82
CA VAL A 275 29.88 12.81 -34.04
C VAL A 275 29.75 11.54 -34.90
N LYS A 276 29.18 10.47 -34.34
CA LYS A 276 28.89 9.22 -35.02
C LYS A 276 27.55 9.33 -35.75
N LEU A 277 27.60 9.51 -37.07
CA LEU A 277 26.37 9.64 -37.88
C LEU A 277 25.62 8.31 -37.98
N PRO A 278 24.32 8.27 -37.62
CA PRO A 278 23.52 7.03 -37.65
C PRO A 278 23.14 6.59 -39.06
N LEU A 279 22.90 7.55 -39.96
CA LEU A 279 22.54 7.30 -41.36
C LEU A 279 23.52 8.05 -42.27
N ARG A 280 23.99 7.37 -43.31
CA ARG A 280 24.79 7.96 -44.39
C ARG A 280 24.00 7.94 -45.68
N VAL A 281 23.68 9.12 -46.19
CA VAL A 281 22.92 9.30 -47.44
C VAL A 281 23.88 9.66 -48.56
N ILE A 282 23.80 8.96 -49.69
CA ILE A 282 24.65 9.19 -50.87
C ILE A 282 23.71 9.51 -52.05
N PRO A 283 23.45 10.81 -52.32
CA PRO A 283 22.58 11.22 -53.41
C PRO A 283 23.38 11.47 -54.70
N THR A 284 22.95 10.88 -55.80
CA THR A 284 23.45 11.15 -57.15
C THR A 284 22.31 11.70 -57.99
N VAL A 285 22.46 12.92 -58.50
CA VAL A 285 21.46 13.60 -59.33
C VAL A 285 22.09 13.99 -60.65
N THR A 286 21.60 13.39 -61.75
CA THR A 286 22.11 13.62 -63.11
C THR A 286 21.02 14.20 -63.99
N GLU A 287 21.29 15.35 -64.61
CA GLU A 287 20.42 15.95 -65.61
C GLU A 287 20.73 15.30 -66.97
N VAL A 288 19.72 14.67 -67.58
CA VAL A 288 19.85 13.99 -68.88
C VAL A 288 19.25 14.90 -69.95
N GLY A 289 20.11 15.67 -70.61
CA GLY A 289 19.69 16.64 -71.63
C GLY A 289 18.90 17.82 -71.04
N THR A 290 17.77 18.18 -71.66
CA THR A 290 16.90 19.29 -71.21
C THR A 290 15.51 18.82 -70.79
N THR A 291 15.25 17.52 -70.77
CA THR A 291 13.89 16.95 -70.64
C THR A 291 13.74 16.03 -69.44
N GLN A 292 14.83 15.55 -68.84
CA GLN A 292 14.78 14.54 -67.78
C GLN A 292 15.86 14.76 -66.71
N VAL A 293 15.53 14.38 -65.47
CA VAL A 293 16.47 14.31 -64.33
C VAL A 293 16.36 12.94 -63.68
N THR A 294 17.49 12.27 -63.51
CA THR A 294 17.58 10.98 -62.83
C THR A 294 18.12 11.17 -61.42
N TYR A 295 17.50 10.48 -60.46
CA TYR A 295 17.88 10.42 -59.06
C TYR A 295 18.28 8.99 -58.71
N ASP A 296 19.46 8.82 -58.12
CA ASP A 296 19.90 7.56 -57.52
C ASP A 296 20.41 7.86 -56.11
N ILE A 297 19.70 7.38 -55.09
CA ILE A 297 19.95 7.69 -53.68
C ILE A 297 20.13 6.39 -52.92
N ILE A 298 21.26 6.28 -52.22
CA ILE A 298 21.59 5.14 -51.37
C ILE A 298 21.64 5.61 -49.91
N ILE A 299 20.95 4.90 -49.03
CA ILE A 299 20.99 5.10 -47.58
C ILE A 299 21.73 3.91 -46.98
N LYS A 300 22.76 4.17 -46.18
CA LYS A 300 23.48 3.15 -45.40
C LYS A 300 23.32 3.44 -43.92
N THR A 301 22.96 2.43 -43.13
CA THR A 301 22.94 2.54 -41.66
C THR A 301 24.34 2.33 -41.09
N ASN A 302 24.67 3.02 -40.01
CA ASN A 302 25.99 2.97 -39.37
C ASN A 302 25.85 2.79 -37.84
N PHE A 303 25.02 1.83 -37.44
CA PHE A 303 24.79 1.42 -36.05
C PHE A 303 24.57 -0.10 -35.97
N ASN A 304 24.64 -0.66 -34.76
CA ASN A 304 24.58 -2.10 -34.51
C ASN A 304 23.30 -2.74 -35.07
N ASN A 305 23.42 -3.95 -35.60
CA ASN A 305 22.32 -4.79 -36.10
C ASN A 305 21.23 -5.10 -35.05
N LYS A 306 21.45 -4.85 -33.76
CA LYS A 306 20.41 -4.91 -32.71
C LYS A 306 19.45 -3.71 -32.75
N LEU A 307 19.90 -2.56 -33.24
CA LEU A 307 19.14 -1.32 -33.32
C LEU A 307 18.46 -1.19 -34.69
N ALA A 308 17.43 -0.35 -34.76
CA ALA A 308 16.73 -0.04 -36.00
C ALA A 308 16.36 1.44 -36.04
N ALA A 309 16.48 2.03 -37.23
CA ALA A 309 15.91 3.35 -37.50
C ALA A 309 14.43 3.18 -37.88
N THR A 310 13.56 3.96 -37.27
CA THR A 310 12.11 3.96 -37.52
C THR A 310 11.65 5.29 -38.08
N ASN A 311 10.51 5.28 -38.77
CA ASN A 311 9.90 6.48 -39.35
C ASN A 311 10.86 7.30 -40.24
N VAL A 312 11.65 6.60 -41.05
CA VAL A 312 12.63 7.26 -41.92
C VAL A 312 11.89 7.86 -43.12
N VAL A 313 11.92 9.18 -43.24
CA VAL A 313 11.25 9.95 -44.30
C VAL A 313 12.26 10.84 -45.00
N LEU A 314 12.45 10.61 -46.30
CA LEU A 314 13.30 11.42 -47.15
C LEU A 314 12.43 12.33 -48.01
N ARG A 315 12.78 13.62 -48.03
CA ARG A 315 12.16 14.64 -48.88
C ARG A 315 13.17 15.05 -49.93
N ILE A 316 12.95 14.57 -51.16
CA ILE A 316 13.86 14.73 -52.29
C ILE A 316 13.31 15.82 -53.22
N PRO A 317 13.93 17.00 -53.30
CA PRO A 317 13.44 18.09 -54.12
C PRO A 317 13.54 17.81 -55.61
N THR A 318 12.55 18.25 -56.37
CA THR A 318 12.52 18.18 -57.83
C THR A 318 12.53 19.58 -58.45
N PRO A 319 12.95 19.75 -59.72
CA PRO A 319 12.81 21.01 -60.44
C PRO A 319 11.37 21.50 -60.49
N LEU A 320 11.17 22.83 -60.47
CA LEU A 320 9.84 23.46 -60.48
C LEU A 320 9.03 23.16 -61.76
N ASN A 321 9.68 22.74 -62.85
CA ASN A 321 9.06 22.39 -64.13
C ASN A 321 8.80 20.88 -64.30
N THR A 322 8.84 20.12 -63.21
CA THR A 322 8.60 18.67 -63.19
C THR A 322 7.13 18.35 -63.39
N THR A 323 6.80 17.56 -64.42
CA THR A 323 5.42 17.13 -64.70
C THR A 323 5.07 15.82 -64.01
N ASN A 324 5.97 14.84 -64.08
CA ASN A 324 5.78 13.53 -63.49
C ASN A 324 7.12 12.94 -63.06
N VAL A 325 7.08 12.03 -62.09
CA VAL A 325 8.26 11.32 -61.58
C VAL A 325 7.94 9.83 -61.47
N ASP A 326 8.67 9.01 -62.22
CA ASP A 326 8.62 7.55 -62.08
C ASP A 326 9.58 7.12 -60.97
N CYS A 327 9.07 6.55 -59.88
CA CYS A 327 9.84 6.19 -58.69
C CYS A 327 9.98 4.67 -58.56
N LYS A 328 11.20 4.17 -58.38
CA LYS A 328 11.53 2.77 -58.14
C LYS A 328 12.22 2.63 -56.78
N VAL A 329 11.60 1.89 -55.88
CA VAL A 329 12.10 1.65 -54.52
C VAL A 329 12.04 0.16 -54.18
N ALA A 330 13.12 -0.36 -53.58
CA ALA A 330 13.15 -1.73 -53.07
C ALA A 330 12.52 -1.83 -51.66
N ASN A 331 12.63 -0.75 -50.88
CA ASN A 331 12.17 -0.70 -49.49
C ASN A 331 11.33 0.57 -49.27
N GLY A 332 10.18 0.42 -48.61
CA GLY A 332 9.28 1.54 -48.32
C GLY A 332 8.39 1.94 -49.51
N LYS A 333 7.83 3.15 -49.45
CA LYS A 333 6.94 3.71 -50.47
C LYS A 333 7.39 5.13 -50.83
N ALA A 334 7.48 5.42 -52.12
CA ALA A 334 7.79 6.76 -52.63
C ALA A 334 6.61 7.36 -53.38
N LYS A 335 6.35 8.66 -53.19
CA LYS A 335 5.29 9.39 -53.87
C LYS A 335 5.74 10.81 -54.22
N TYR A 336 5.47 11.23 -55.46
CA TYR A 336 5.67 12.62 -55.87
C TYR A 336 4.55 13.53 -55.35
N ALA A 337 4.91 14.66 -54.76
CA ALA A 337 4.02 15.71 -54.26
C ALA A 337 4.20 16.99 -55.11
N PRO A 338 3.34 17.23 -56.13
CA PRO A 338 3.51 18.33 -57.07
C PRO A 338 3.38 19.72 -56.45
N SER A 339 2.58 19.88 -55.39
CA SER A 339 2.37 21.17 -54.70
C SER A 339 3.63 21.70 -54.03
N GLU A 340 4.53 20.81 -53.64
CA GLU A 340 5.79 21.14 -52.95
C GLU A 340 7.01 20.94 -53.86
N ASN A 341 6.85 20.34 -55.05
CA ASN A 341 7.95 19.92 -55.94
C ASN A 341 8.95 18.98 -55.21
N VAL A 342 8.44 17.97 -54.51
CA VAL A 342 9.23 17.02 -53.71
C VAL A 342 8.74 15.60 -53.92
N VAL A 343 9.66 14.64 -54.00
CA VAL A 343 9.36 13.21 -53.82
C VAL A 343 9.54 12.84 -52.35
N VAL A 344 8.51 12.28 -51.74
CA VAL A 344 8.54 11.81 -50.36
C VAL A 344 8.72 10.29 -50.36
N TRP A 345 9.88 9.83 -49.87
CA TRP A 345 10.18 8.41 -49.70
C TRP A 345 10.10 8.02 -48.23
N LYS A 346 9.13 7.17 -47.88
CA LYS A 346 8.88 6.73 -46.51
C LYS A 346 9.29 5.28 -46.33
N ILE A 347 10.16 5.02 -45.38
CA ILE A 347 10.63 3.69 -44.99
C ILE A 347 10.25 3.47 -43.53
N PRO A 348 9.34 2.52 -43.22
CA PRO A 348 8.87 2.32 -41.85
C PRO A 348 9.99 1.95 -40.87
N ARG A 349 10.93 1.11 -41.32
CA ARG A 349 12.01 0.57 -40.49
C ARG A 349 13.21 0.17 -41.35
N ILE A 350 14.42 0.48 -40.88
CA ILE A 350 15.70 0.04 -41.45
C ILE A 350 16.54 -0.57 -40.32
N GLN A 351 16.93 -1.84 -40.44
CA GLN A 351 17.76 -2.50 -39.43
C GLN A 351 19.22 -2.04 -39.55
N GLY A 352 19.96 -2.01 -38.44
CA GLY A 352 21.40 -1.73 -38.47
C GLY A 352 22.15 -2.69 -39.40
N GLY A 353 23.13 -2.15 -40.13
CA GLY A 353 23.89 -2.86 -41.15
C GLY A 353 23.20 -3.00 -42.52
N GLN A 354 21.94 -2.57 -42.67
CA GLN A 354 21.23 -2.61 -43.96
C GLN A 354 21.48 -1.36 -44.81
N GLU A 355 21.36 -1.53 -46.13
CA GLU A 355 21.37 -0.48 -47.14
C GLU A 355 20.03 -0.45 -47.90
N CYS A 356 19.52 0.74 -48.19
CA CYS A 356 18.29 0.94 -48.96
C CYS A 356 18.56 1.83 -50.16
N THR A 357 17.95 1.51 -51.31
CA THR A 357 18.16 2.25 -52.57
C THR A 357 16.85 2.81 -53.12
N PHE A 358 16.93 4.04 -53.63
CA PHE A 358 15.87 4.74 -54.36
C PHE A 358 16.41 5.19 -55.72
N SER A 359 15.66 4.89 -56.78
CA SER A 359 15.95 5.37 -58.14
C SER A 359 14.70 6.02 -58.71
N ALA A 360 14.81 7.20 -59.31
CA ALA A 360 13.66 7.87 -59.93
C ALA A 360 14.03 8.66 -61.19
N LEU A 361 13.06 8.79 -62.11
CA LEU A 361 13.17 9.57 -63.33
C LEU A 361 12.10 10.67 -63.35
N ALA A 362 12.51 11.92 -63.18
CA ALA A 362 11.64 13.08 -63.30
C ALA A 362 11.63 13.61 -64.75
N THR A 363 10.43 13.83 -65.28
CA THR A 363 10.24 14.41 -66.62
C THR A 363 9.95 15.91 -66.50
N LEU A 364 10.64 16.72 -67.31
CA LEU A 364 10.55 18.17 -67.31
C LEU A 364 9.75 18.67 -68.52
N THR A 365 9.05 19.78 -68.34
CA THR A 365 8.42 20.51 -69.45
C THR A 365 9.42 21.35 -70.23
N THR A 366 9.34 21.29 -71.56
CA THR A 366 10.21 21.98 -72.54
C THR A 366 9.88 23.46 -72.76
N SER A 367 8.87 24.00 -72.08
CA SER A 367 8.21 25.28 -72.44
C SER A 367 8.72 26.53 -71.71
N VAL A 368 9.88 26.51 -71.04
CA VAL A 368 10.32 27.64 -70.20
C VAL A 368 11.34 28.52 -70.94
N THR A 369 10.94 29.76 -71.27
CA THR A 369 11.75 30.78 -71.97
C THR A 369 12.83 31.44 -71.12
N ASN A 370 12.91 31.15 -69.81
CA ASN A 370 13.90 31.74 -68.89
C ASN A 370 14.70 30.63 -68.19
N ARG A 371 15.95 30.42 -68.63
CA ARG A 371 16.88 29.40 -68.09
C ARG A 371 17.49 29.90 -66.77
N GLN A 372 16.78 29.76 -65.67
CA GLN A 372 17.40 29.82 -64.35
C GLN A 372 17.99 28.45 -64.03
N VAL A 373 19.26 28.41 -63.63
CA VAL A 373 19.91 27.16 -63.16
C VAL A 373 19.16 26.66 -61.95
N TRP A 374 18.73 25.40 -61.94
CA TRP A 374 18.03 24.82 -60.80
C TRP A 374 18.95 24.84 -59.58
N ALA A 375 18.52 25.53 -58.52
CA ALA A 375 19.32 25.77 -57.33
C ALA A 375 19.57 24.52 -56.45
N ARG A 376 19.05 23.34 -56.86
CA ARG A 376 19.18 22.03 -56.17
C ARG A 376 19.03 22.16 -54.65
N PRO A 377 17.79 22.36 -54.15
CA PRO A 377 17.54 22.40 -52.71
C PRO A 377 18.06 21.12 -52.02
N PRO A 378 18.48 21.19 -50.74
CA PRO A 378 19.00 20.04 -50.01
C PRO A 378 17.93 18.96 -49.84
N ILE A 379 18.38 17.70 -49.71
CA ILE A 379 17.51 16.57 -49.35
C ILE A 379 17.42 16.54 -47.83
N ASP A 380 16.19 16.61 -47.32
CA ASP A 380 15.92 16.51 -45.88
C ASP A 380 15.58 15.06 -45.52
N VAL A 381 16.08 14.61 -44.37
CA VAL A 381 15.84 13.26 -43.84
C VAL A 381 15.41 13.33 -42.39
N ASP A 382 14.17 12.93 -42.14
CA ASP A 382 13.64 12.75 -40.80
C ASP A 382 13.76 11.27 -40.42
N PHE A 383 14.24 10.98 -39.21
CA PHE A 383 14.36 9.61 -38.72
C PHE A 383 14.38 9.60 -37.20
N GLN A 384 14.13 8.41 -36.63
CA GLN A 384 14.28 8.18 -35.20
C GLN A 384 15.07 6.90 -34.97
N VAL A 385 16.09 6.95 -34.11
CA VAL A 385 16.81 5.77 -33.63
C VAL A 385 16.72 5.75 -32.11
N LEU A 386 16.06 4.74 -31.57
CA LEU A 386 15.96 4.55 -30.11
C LEU A 386 17.24 3.91 -29.57
N MET A 387 17.58 4.24 -28.33
CA MET A 387 18.76 3.69 -27.61
C MET A 387 20.09 3.92 -28.34
N PHE A 388 20.25 5.08 -29.00
CA PHE A 388 21.47 5.46 -29.70
C PHE A 388 21.84 6.92 -29.42
N THR A 389 23.11 7.17 -29.09
CA THR A 389 23.67 8.52 -28.91
C THR A 389 24.77 8.75 -29.94
N SER A 390 24.59 9.76 -30.78
CA SER A 390 25.54 10.18 -31.82
C SER A 390 26.75 10.92 -31.23
N SER A 391 26.58 11.58 -30.09
CA SER A 391 27.69 12.21 -29.36
C SER A 391 28.57 11.20 -28.60
N GLY A 392 28.05 10.01 -28.34
CA GLY A 392 28.68 9.02 -27.45
C GLY A 392 28.47 9.29 -25.96
N LEU A 393 27.64 10.28 -25.58
CA LEU A 393 27.29 10.56 -24.20
C LEU A 393 26.60 9.34 -23.57
N ILE A 394 27.14 8.84 -22.47
CA ILE A 394 26.52 7.77 -21.68
C ILE A 394 26.32 8.31 -20.26
N VAL A 395 25.15 7.98 -19.71
CA VAL A 395 24.86 8.24 -18.30
C VAL A 395 25.34 7.02 -17.52
N ARG A 396 26.28 7.22 -16.60
CA ARG A 396 26.90 6.14 -15.83
C ARG A 396 26.06 5.73 -14.63
N PHE A 397 25.55 6.72 -13.92
CA PHE A 397 24.74 6.52 -12.74
C PHE A 397 23.85 7.72 -12.45
N LEU A 398 22.72 7.45 -11.80
CA LEU A 398 21.93 8.41 -11.06
C LEU A 398 21.87 7.90 -9.62
N LYS A 399 22.37 8.67 -8.65
CA LYS A 399 22.24 8.38 -7.22
C LYS A 399 21.26 9.36 -6.60
N VAL A 400 20.36 8.88 -5.77
CA VAL A 400 19.34 9.68 -5.07
C VAL A 400 19.62 9.53 -3.59
N PHE A 401 19.80 10.64 -2.88
CA PHE A 401 20.06 10.69 -1.45
C PHE A 401 18.91 11.44 -0.79
N GLU A 402 18.22 10.81 0.15
CA GLU A 402 17.18 11.44 0.95
C GLU A 402 17.35 11.01 2.42
N LYS A 403 16.99 11.88 3.37
CA LYS A 403 17.13 11.62 4.80
C LYS A 403 16.38 10.38 5.27
N SER A 404 15.24 10.08 4.63
CA SER A 404 14.41 8.91 4.90
C SER A 404 14.91 7.63 4.21
N ASN A 405 16.00 7.71 3.43
CA ASN A 405 16.73 6.58 2.85
C ASN A 405 15.85 5.55 2.08
N TYR A 406 14.79 6.01 1.41
CA TYR A 406 13.92 5.13 0.63
C TYR A 406 14.62 4.58 -0.63
N GLN A 407 14.24 3.38 -1.06
CA GLN A 407 14.70 2.83 -2.34
C GLN A 407 13.98 3.52 -3.51
N SER A 408 14.74 4.16 -4.40
CA SER A 408 14.23 4.73 -5.64
C SER A 408 14.41 3.74 -6.80
N VAL A 409 13.35 3.43 -7.55
CA VAL A 409 13.46 2.59 -8.76
C VAL A 409 13.98 3.45 -9.92
N LYS A 410 15.04 2.99 -10.59
CA LYS A 410 15.68 3.69 -11.71
C LYS A 410 15.45 2.89 -12.99
N PHE A 411 14.83 3.49 -13.99
CA PHE A 411 14.61 2.87 -15.30
C PHE A 411 15.42 3.60 -16.37
N GLY A 412 16.25 2.88 -17.13
CA GLY A 412 16.98 3.47 -18.27
C GLY A 412 18.34 2.87 -18.65
N PHE A 413 18.84 1.81 -18.01
CA PHE A 413 20.19 1.27 -18.30
C PHE A 413 20.17 -0.23 -18.59
N ASN A 414 20.67 -0.62 -19.77
CA ASN A 414 21.38 -1.88 -19.92
C ASN A 414 22.86 -1.59 -19.70
N GLN A 415 23.36 -1.79 -18.47
CA GLN A 415 24.79 -2.02 -18.28
C GLN A 415 25.13 -3.43 -18.80
N ALA A 416 26.32 -3.60 -19.36
CA ALA A 416 26.90 -4.95 -19.39
C ALA A 416 27.06 -5.37 -17.93
N SER A 417 26.46 -6.50 -17.54
CA SER A 417 26.41 -6.90 -16.15
C SER A 417 27.84 -7.06 -15.61
N SER A 418 28.14 -6.38 -14.51
CA SER A 418 29.40 -6.54 -13.76
C SER A 418 29.62 -8.03 -13.44
N ILE A 419 28.52 -8.71 -13.12
CA ILE A 419 28.39 -10.13 -12.85
C ILE A 419 28.76 -10.98 -14.06
N ASP A 420 28.27 -10.64 -15.27
CA ASP A 420 28.65 -11.38 -16.48
C ASP A 420 30.17 -11.32 -16.71
N SER A 421 30.79 -10.18 -16.41
CA SER A 421 32.25 -10.00 -16.53
C SER A 421 33.03 -10.78 -15.47
N LEU A 422 32.45 -10.96 -14.28
CA LEU A 422 33.02 -11.84 -13.26
C LEU A 422 32.90 -13.29 -13.68
N LEU A 423 31.72 -13.73 -14.14
CA LEU A 423 31.42 -15.09 -14.61
C LEU A 423 32.24 -15.51 -15.86
N ASP A 424 32.91 -14.57 -16.54
CA ASP A 424 33.87 -14.85 -17.62
C ASP A 424 35.24 -15.32 -17.11
N LYS A 425 35.54 -15.19 -15.81
CA LYS A 425 36.79 -15.70 -15.23
C LYS A 425 36.67 -17.21 -14.98
N ASP A 426 37.74 -17.96 -15.25
CA ASP A 426 37.73 -19.43 -15.14
C ASP A 426 37.49 -19.93 -13.69
N ASP A 427 37.92 -19.17 -12.67
CA ASP A 427 37.78 -19.47 -11.24
C ASP A 427 37.12 -18.29 -10.49
N VAL A 428 35.79 -18.19 -10.55
CA VAL A 428 35.03 -17.18 -9.79
C VAL A 428 34.77 -17.68 -8.38
N ALA A 429 35.25 -16.92 -7.39
CA ALA A 429 34.89 -17.13 -5.99
C ALA A 429 33.45 -16.68 -5.74
N LEU A 430 32.67 -17.45 -4.98
CA LEU A 430 31.28 -17.08 -4.63
C LEU A 430 31.23 -15.73 -3.91
N GLU A 431 32.23 -15.46 -3.08
CA GLU A 431 32.40 -14.23 -2.31
C GLU A 431 32.48 -13.01 -3.24
N ALA A 432 33.16 -13.14 -4.39
CA ALA A 432 33.25 -12.08 -5.38
C ALA A 432 31.90 -11.74 -6.01
N LEU A 433 30.97 -12.71 -6.09
CA LEU A 433 29.60 -12.47 -6.56
C LEU A 433 28.72 -11.91 -5.44
N LEU A 434 28.85 -12.43 -4.21
CA LEU A 434 28.12 -11.92 -3.03
C LEU A 434 28.50 -10.49 -2.68
N ASP A 435 29.68 -10.03 -3.11
CA ASP A 435 30.11 -8.66 -2.87
C ASP A 435 29.56 -7.63 -3.85
N GLU A 436 29.00 -8.05 -4.98
CA GLU A 436 28.40 -7.17 -5.98
C GLU A 436 27.02 -6.64 -5.54
N ASP A 437 26.84 -5.32 -5.66
CA ASP A 437 25.62 -4.63 -5.22
C ASP A 437 24.39 -4.94 -6.09
N ASP A 438 24.60 -5.39 -7.34
CA ASP A 438 23.56 -5.70 -8.33
C ASP A 438 23.14 -7.19 -8.33
N LEU A 439 23.76 -8.05 -7.51
CA LEU A 439 23.49 -9.50 -7.49
C LEU A 439 22.01 -9.86 -7.37
N LEU A 440 21.32 -9.30 -6.38
CA LEU A 440 19.91 -9.61 -6.16
C LEU A 440 19.00 -9.06 -7.26
N GLN A 441 19.41 -7.95 -7.91
CA GLN A 441 18.70 -7.41 -9.05
C GLN A 441 18.87 -8.29 -10.28
N GLU A 442 20.05 -8.84 -10.50
CA GLU A 442 20.36 -9.79 -11.58
C GLU A 442 19.68 -11.15 -11.37
N CYS A 443 19.56 -11.61 -10.11
CA CYS A 443 18.70 -12.76 -9.76
C CYS A 443 17.24 -12.50 -10.19
N LYS A 444 16.69 -11.32 -9.86
CA LYS A 444 15.32 -10.92 -10.25
C LYS A 444 15.17 -10.73 -11.76
N ALA A 445 16.23 -10.28 -12.43
CA ALA A 445 16.26 -10.16 -13.89
C ALA A 445 16.42 -11.51 -14.60
N GLN A 446 16.51 -12.62 -13.86
CA GLN A 446 16.69 -13.97 -14.37
C GLN A 446 17.88 -14.11 -15.33
N ASN A 447 19.04 -13.57 -14.93
CA ASN A 447 20.27 -13.69 -15.71
C ASN A 447 20.64 -15.19 -15.90
N THR A 448 20.70 -15.65 -17.16
CA THR A 448 20.87 -17.07 -17.48
C THR A 448 22.19 -17.64 -16.99
N ARG A 449 23.29 -16.88 -17.03
CA ARG A 449 24.60 -17.34 -16.56
C ARG A 449 24.65 -17.49 -15.05
N LEU A 450 23.99 -16.56 -14.36
CA LEU A 450 23.85 -16.59 -12.90
C LEU A 450 23.02 -17.79 -12.45
N ILE A 451 21.94 -18.10 -13.18
CA ILE A 451 21.10 -19.29 -12.94
C ILE A 451 21.92 -20.58 -13.08
N GLU A 452 22.73 -20.71 -14.15
CA GLU A 452 23.61 -21.87 -14.34
C GLU A 452 24.68 -21.99 -13.24
N TYR A 453 25.22 -20.86 -12.76
CA TYR A 453 26.20 -20.85 -11.68
C TYR A 453 25.58 -21.26 -10.33
N PHE A 454 24.43 -20.69 -9.97
CA PHE A 454 23.73 -21.05 -8.73
C PHE A 454 23.04 -22.41 -8.77
N GLY A 455 22.87 -23.03 -9.95
CA GLY A 455 22.43 -24.41 -10.08
C GLY A 455 23.49 -25.46 -9.72
N ARG A 456 24.72 -25.06 -9.36
CA ARG A 456 25.80 -25.99 -9.00
C ARG A 456 25.73 -26.40 -7.53
N VAL A 457 25.90 -27.70 -7.26
CA VAL A 457 25.77 -28.29 -5.91
C VAL A 457 26.81 -27.75 -4.92
N ASP A 458 28.05 -27.53 -5.36
CA ASP A 458 29.13 -26.98 -4.54
C ASP A 458 28.87 -25.52 -4.14
N VAL A 459 28.27 -24.73 -5.04
CA VAL A 459 27.88 -23.34 -4.78
C VAL A 459 26.72 -23.28 -3.79
N LEU A 460 25.67 -24.08 -4.00
CA LEU A 460 24.52 -24.17 -3.08
C LEU A 460 24.94 -24.65 -1.68
N LYS A 461 25.86 -25.62 -1.60
CA LYS A 461 26.42 -26.09 -0.33
C LYS A 461 27.13 -24.97 0.43
N LYS A 462 27.90 -24.12 -0.27
CA LYS A 462 28.54 -22.96 0.35
C LYS A 462 27.53 -21.91 0.80
N LEU A 463 26.49 -21.63 0.00
CA LEU A 463 25.41 -20.69 0.37
C LEU A 463 24.69 -21.16 1.65
N LEU A 464 24.29 -22.43 1.74
CA LEU A 464 23.69 -23.01 2.94
C LEU A 464 24.68 -23.02 4.13
N GLY A 465 25.97 -23.24 3.86
CA GLY A 465 27.03 -23.14 4.87
C GLY A 465 27.21 -21.72 5.44
N TYR A 466 27.04 -20.68 4.63
CA TYR A 466 27.04 -19.29 5.09
C TYR A 466 25.82 -18.99 5.99
N VAL A 467 24.65 -19.50 5.64
CA VAL A 467 23.43 -19.34 6.44
C VAL A 467 23.57 -20.02 7.81
N THR A 468 24.15 -21.22 7.86
CA THR A 468 24.31 -22.02 9.09
C THR A 468 25.56 -21.68 9.90
N GLY A 469 26.38 -20.74 9.42
CA GLY A 469 27.64 -20.34 10.06
C GLY A 469 28.73 -21.43 10.03
N GLN A 470 28.58 -22.47 9.20
CA GLN A 470 29.62 -23.49 8.98
C GLN A 470 30.76 -22.99 8.09
N THR A 471 30.49 -22.00 7.25
CA THR A 471 31.52 -21.36 6.41
C THR A 471 32.01 -20.09 7.10
N GLU A 472 33.28 -20.07 7.53
CA GLU A 472 33.90 -18.87 8.10
C GLU A 472 34.03 -17.76 7.05
N SER A 473 33.65 -16.54 7.43
CA SER A 473 33.83 -15.32 6.64
C SER A 473 34.81 -14.38 7.36
N GLU A 474 35.61 -13.63 6.60
CA GLU A 474 36.45 -12.56 7.15
C GLU A 474 35.60 -11.52 7.91
N GLU A 475 36.17 -10.77 8.88
CA GLU A 475 35.44 -9.87 9.80
C GLU A 475 34.40 -8.93 9.12
N LYS A 476 34.61 -8.56 7.85
CA LYS A 476 33.70 -7.71 7.06
C LYS A 476 32.47 -8.43 6.51
N GLY A 477 32.51 -9.74 6.27
CA GLY A 477 31.44 -10.51 5.61
C GLY A 477 30.53 -11.28 6.58
N ARG A 478 30.85 -11.28 7.88
CA ARG A 478 30.17 -12.06 8.93
C ARG A 478 28.64 -11.87 8.99
N PHE A 479 28.15 -10.67 8.68
CA PHE A 479 26.70 -10.38 8.64
C PHE A 479 26.17 -10.23 7.20
N LYS A 480 27.02 -9.81 6.25
CA LYS A 480 26.63 -9.58 4.86
C LYS A 480 26.34 -10.91 4.12
N TYR A 481 27.23 -11.89 4.23
CA TYR A 481 27.13 -13.12 3.45
C TYR A 481 25.94 -14.02 3.84
N PRO A 482 25.62 -14.25 5.13
CA PRO A 482 24.42 -15.00 5.50
C PRO A 482 23.15 -14.36 4.95
N TYR A 483 23.01 -13.03 5.06
CA TYR A 483 21.85 -12.30 4.55
C TYR A 483 21.71 -12.43 3.04
N ILE A 484 22.78 -12.13 2.28
CA ILE A 484 22.73 -12.21 0.81
C ILE A 484 22.52 -13.65 0.34
N ALA A 485 23.14 -14.64 1.01
CA ALA A 485 22.94 -16.05 0.70
C ALA A 485 21.48 -16.46 0.89
N THR A 486 20.82 -16.03 1.97
CA THR A 486 19.39 -16.22 2.17
C THR A 486 18.57 -15.58 1.06
N GLU A 487 18.84 -14.32 0.68
CA GLU A 487 18.12 -13.66 -0.39
C GLU A 487 18.30 -14.34 -1.76
N VAL A 488 19.50 -14.88 -2.04
CA VAL A 488 19.75 -15.66 -3.26
C VAL A 488 18.98 -16.99 -3.23
N LEU A 489 19.01 -17.72 -2.11
CA LEU A 489 18.26 -18.98 -1.96
C LEU A 489 16.74 -18.77 -2.03
N CYS A 490 16.27 -17.61 -1.56
CA CYS A 490 14.86 -17.21 -1.64
C CYS A 490 14.48 -16.52 -2.96
N SER A 491 15.43 -16.20 -3.84
CA SER A 491 15.18 -15.50 -5.12
C SER A 491 14.29 -16.31 -6.06
N GLU A 492 13.68 -15.70 -7.08
CA GLU A 492 12.77 -16.37 -8.04
C GLU A 492 13.42 -17.43 -8.95
N ILE A 493 14.70 -17.72 -8.77
CA ILE A 493 15.42 -18.73 -9.57
C ILE A 493 14.91 -20.13 -9.22
N TRP A 494 14.15 -20.74 -10.14
CA TRP A 494 13.56 -22.07 -9.96
C TRP A 494 14.61 -23.20 -9.86
N SER A 495 15.72 -23.06 -10.60
CA SER A 495 16.79 -24.06 -10.66
C SER A 495 17.48 -24.31 -9.30
N ILE A 496 17.50 -23.29 -8.42
CA ILE A 496 18.04 -23.43 -7.04
C ILE A 496 17.22 -24.45 -6.26
N VAL A 497 15.89 -24.26 -6.21
CA VAL A 497 14.99 -25.14 -5.46
C VAL A 497 14.99 -26.55 -6.08
N GLU A 498 14.97 -26.63 -7.41
CA GLU A 498 15.02 -27.91 -8.12
C GLU A 498 16.30 -28.72 -7.81
N THR A 499 17.46 -28.05 -7.78
CA THR A 499 18.73 -28.70 -7.46
C THR A 499 18.80 -29.10 -5.99
N CYS A 500 18.35 -28.22 -5.08
CA CYS A 500 18.25 -28.52 -3.65
C CYS A 500 17.37 -29.75 -3.36
N MET A 501 16.22 -29.87 -4.04
CA MET A 501 15.32 -31.02 -3.87
C MET A 501 15.90 -32.30 -4.50
N ARG A 502 16.56 -32.20 -5.67
CA ARG A 502 17.18 -33.36 -6.32
C ARG A 502 18.34 -33.93 -5.50
N GLU A 503 19.15 -33.08 -4.89
CA GLU A 503 20.35 -33.44 -4.12
C GLU A 503 20.12 -33.29 -2.60
N GLN A 504 18.92 -33.63 -2.13
CA GLN A 504 18.48 -33.40 -0.75
C GLN A 504 19.40 -34.03 0.31
N ASP A 505 19.97 -35.21 0.05
CA ASP A 505 20.88 -35.90 0.99
C ASP A 505 22.20 -35.15 1.20
N HIS A 506 22.65 -34.39 0.20
CA HIS A 506 23.91 -33.67 0.21
C HIS A 506 23.77 -32.20 0.62
N LEU A 507 22.58 -31.62 0.45
CA LEU A 507 22.30 -30.20 0.68
C LEU A 507 21.34 -29.97 1.84
N LEU A 508 20.14 -30.54 1.80
CA LEU A 508 19.06 -30.24 2.74
C LEU A 508 19.18 -31.01 4.05
N VAL A 509 19.56 -32.29 4.02
CA VAL A 509 19.75 -33.08 5.26
C VAL A 509 20.83 -32.43 6.15
N PRO A 510 22.05 -32.13 5.67
CA PRO A 510 23.05 -31.47 6.51
C PRO A 510 22.61 -30.08 6.99
N PHE A 511 21.85 -29.35 6.16
CA PHE A 511 21.32 -28.03 6.51
C PHE A 511 20.32 -28.12 7.68
N TRP A 512 19.39 -29.08 7.64
CA TRP A 512 18.41 -29.31 8.70
C TRP A 512 19.06 -29.84 9.99
N GLU A 513 19.95 -30.82 9.90
CA GLU A 513 20.68 -31.36 11.06
C GLU A 513 21.50 -30.27 11.77
N THR A 514 22.21 -29.43 11.01
CA THR A 514 23.07 -28.36 11.57
C THR A 514 22.29 -27.31 12.35
N VAL A 515 21.03 -27.06 11.98
CA VAL A 515 20.18 -26.07 12.66
C VAL A 515 19.41 -26.72 13.80
N LEU A 516 18.73 -27.84 13.52
CA LEU A 516 17.83 -28.47 14.49
C LEU A 516 18.54 -29.20 15.62
N ASP A 517 19.73 -29.77 15.39
CA ASP A 517 20.43 -30.55 16.41
C ASP A 517 21.25 -29.66 17.39
N ARG A 518 21.20 -28.33 17.20
CA ARG A 518 21.79 -27.37 18.14
C ARG A 518 20.99 -27.33 19.45
N PRO A 519 21.62 -26.98 20.58
CA PRO A 519 20.90 -26.81 21.83
C PRO A 519 20.00 -25.55 21.77
N PRO A 520 18.80 -25.58 22.37
CA PRO A 520 17.85 -24.45 22.35
C PRO A 520 18.44 -23.15 22.91
N GLU A 521 19.27 -23.24 23.95
CA GLU A 521 19.93 -22.10 24.57
C GLU A 521 20.90 -21.39 23.62
N GLU A 522 21.56 -22.13 22.72
CA GLU A 522 22.41 -21.52 21.69
C GLU A 522 21.56 -20.87 20.59
N MET A 523 20.45 -21.50 20.22
CA MET A 523 19.54 -21.00 19.19
C MET A 523 18.91 -19.65 19.57
N LYS A 524 18.62 -19.44 20.87
CA LYS A 524 18.17 -18.13 21.41
C LYS A 524 19.15 -17.00 21.11
N THR A 525 20.45 -17.27 21.08
CA THR A 525 21.47 -16.27 20.73
C THR A 525 21.70 -16.10 19.23
N GLN A 526 21.20 -17.04 18.41
CA GLN A 526 21.37 -17.09 16.96
C GLN A 526 20.04 -16.87 16.22
N MET A 527 19.20 -15.95 16.71
CA MET A 527 17.88 -15.65 16.12
C MET A 527 17.93 -15.34 14.62
N ILE A 528 19.01 -14.70 14.14
CA ILE A 528 19.20 -14.38 12.72
C ILE A 528 19.31 -15.67 11.88
N MET A 529 20.02 -16.68 12.38
CA MET A 529 20.14 -17.99 11.71
C MET A 529 18.79 -18.69 11.66
N ALA A 530 18.04 -18.69 12.77
CA ALA A 530 16.69 -19.27 12.82
C ALA A 530 15.74 -18.57 11.84
N SER A 531 15.80 -17.24 11.74
CA SER A 531 15.03 -16.45 10.78
C SER A 531 15.37 -16.81 9.33
N HIS A 532 16.67 -16.91 9.00
CA HIS A 532 17.11 -17.35 7.68
C HIS A 532 16.69 -18.78 7.35
N PHE A 533 16.81 -19.71 8.30
CA PHE A 533 16.37 -21.09 8.15
C PHE A 533 14.88 -21.18 7.86
N SER A 534 14.06 -20.50 8.67
CA SER A 534 12.61 -20.48 8.49
C SER A 534 12.20 -19.84 7.16
N LYS A 535 12.83 -18.71 6.77
CA LYS A 535 12.55 -18.02 5.50
C LYS A 535 12.84 -18.89 4.28
N ILE A 536 13.97 -19.61 4.27
CA ILE A 536 14.36 -20.50 3.16
C ILE A 536 13.34 -21.63 3.03
N ASN A 537 13.04 -22.33 4.13
CA ASN A 537 12.10 -23.45 4.12
C ASN A 537 10.67 -22.99 3.76
N SER A 538 10.22 -21.84 4.27
CA SER A 538 8.94 -21.23 3.87
C SER A 538 8.88 -20.89 2.38
N THR A 539 9.99 -20.47 1.79
CA THR A 539 10.08 -20.22 0.33
C THR A 539 10.01 -21.52 -0.46
N PHE A 540 10.65 -22.59 0.02
CA PHE A 540 10.63 -23.90 -0.64
C PHE A 540 9.24 -24.54 -0.56
N LEU A 541 8.59 -24.45 0.60
CA LEU A 541 7.18 -24.84 0.80
C LEU A 541 6.23 -24.10 -0.14
N THR A 542 6.53 -22.84 -0.49
CA THR A 542 5.69 -22.05 -1.42
C THR A 542 5.93 -22.43 -2.89
N LYS A 543 7.17 -22.75 -3.27
CA LYS A 543 7.52 -23.04 -4.68
C LYS A 543 7.31 -24.50 -5.08
N LYS A 544 7.63 -25.43 -4.19
CA LYS A 544 7.58 -26.89 -4.37
C LYS A 544 6.98 -27.57 -3.12
N PRO A 545 5.70 -27.31 -2.80
CA PRO A 545 5.04 -27.79 -1.58
C PRO A 545 5.09 -29.31 -1.40
N GLU A 546 4.69 -30.09 -2.41
CA GLU A 546 4.60 -31.56 -2.33
C GLU A 546 5.96 -32.20 -2.02
N GLU A 547 6.99 -31.82 -2.76
CA GLU A 547 8.34 -32.38 -2.63
C GLU A 547 9.01 -31.92 -1.32
N THR A 548 8.78 -30.66 -0.93
CA THR A 548 9.32 -30.13 0.34
C THR A 548 8.67 -30.81 1.55
N ILE A 549 7.35 -31.02 1.52
CA ILE A 549 6.64 -31.74 2.60
C ILE A 549 7.09 -33.19 2.65
N ALA A 550 7.21 -33.88 1.51
CA ALA A 550 7.73 -35.25 1.48
C ALA A 550 9.14 -35.35 2.07
N PHE A 551 10.01 -34.37 1.79
CA PHE A 551 11.34 -34.27 2.40
C PHE A 551 11.28 -34.08 3.92
N ILE A 552 10.44 -33.14 4.41
CA ILE A 552 10.27 -32.87 5.85
C ILE A 552 9.75 -34.12 6.56
N GLN A 553 8.75 -34.81 5.99
CA GLN A 553 8.18 -36.05 6.53
C GLN A 553 9.20 -37.20 6.59
N ALA A 554 10.20 -37.20 5.70
CA ALA A 554 11.27 -38.20 5.69
C ALA A 554 12.32 -37.96 6.79
N GLN A 555 12.37 -36.77 7.39
CA GLN A 555 13.33 -36.46 8.45
C GLN A 555 12.97 -37.16 9.77
N PRO A 556 13.94 -37.77 10.48
CA PRO A 556 13.69 -38.47 11.73
C PRO A 556 13.32 -37.49 12.85
N GLU A 557 12.30 -37.85 13.64
CA GLU A 557 11.82 -37.10 14.83
C GLU A 557 11.67 -35.59 14.58
N VAL A 558 11.31 -35.21 13.34
CA VAL A 558 11.37 -33.81 12.89
C VAL A 558 10.45 -32.90 13.71
N VAL A 559 9.29 -33.41 14.12
CA VAL A 559 8.32 -32.66 14.94
C VAL A 559 8.90 -32.35 16.31
N ASP A 560 9.56 -33.32 16.97
CA ASP A 560 10.21 -33.09 18.27
C ASP A 560 11.35 -32.09 18.15
N ARG A 561 12.17 -32.26 17.10
CA ARG A 561 13.32 -31.38 16.86
C ARG A 561 12.91 -29.93 16.59
N ILE A 562 11.80 -29.69 15.88
CA ILE A 562 11.26 -28.33 15.70
C ILE A 562 10.67 -27.80 17.01
N LEU A 563 9.87 -28.61 17.73
CA LEU A 563 9.25 -28.21 19.00
C LEU A 563 10.28 -27.90 20.10
N GLN A 564 11.46 -28.52 20.06
CA GLN A 564 12.56 -28.20 20.98
C GLN A 564 13.01 -26.73 20.89
N HIS A 565 12.78 -26.07 19.74
CA HIS A 565 13.13 -24.68 19.47
C HIS A 565 11.93 -23.73 19.49
N ILE A 566 10.80 -24.13 20.07
CA ILE A 566 9.53 -23.37 20.03
C ILE A 566 9.64 -21.97 20.63
N GLU A 567 10.55 -21.73 21.58
CA GLU A 567 10.80 -20.39 22.15
C GLU A 567 11.35 -19.39 21.11
N THR A 568 11.84 -19.89 19.98
CA THR A 568 12.38 -19.07 18.89
C THR A 568 11.29 -18.88 17.82
N SER A 569 10.70 -17.67 17.78
CA SER A 569 9.57 -17.31 16.92
C SER A 569 9.66 -17.81 15.46
N PRO A 570 10.80 -17.74 14.75
CA PRO A 570 10.91 -18.28 13.39
C PRO A 570 10.50 -19.76 13.21
N PHE A 571 10.67 -20.61 14.22
CA PHE A 571 10.23 -22.02 14.13
C PHE A 571 8.72 -22.16 14.32
N VAL A 572 8.10 -21.29 15.12
CA VAL A 572 6.64 -21.18 15.26
C VAL A 572 6.04 -20.76 13.92
N ASP A 573 6.63 -19.77 13.26
CA ASP A 573 6.19 -19.31 11.93
C ASP A 573 6.28 -20.42 10.88
N LEU A 574 7.36 -21.23 10.94
CA LEU A 574 7.53 -22.38 10.06
C LEU A 574 6.46 -23.45 10.32
N LEU A 575 6.12 -23.73 11.58
CA LEU A 575 5.04 -24.67 11.94
C LEU A 575 3.69 -24.18 11.44
N VAL A 576 3.37 -22.89 11.66
CA VAL A 576 2.13 -22.28 11.14
C VAL A 576 2.09 -22.39 9.61
N ARG A 577 3.21 -22.13 8.93
CA ARG A 577 3.28 -22.25 7.47
C ARG A 577 3.06 -23.68 6.99
N ILE A 578 3.61 -24.68 7.69
CA ILE A 578 3.38 -26.09 7.40
C ILE A 578 1.89 -26.45 7.58
N ILE A 579 1.27 -26.00 8.67
CA ILE A 579 -0.14 -26.26 8.98
C ILE A 579 -1.07 -25.65 7.91
N GLN A 580 -0.80 -24.41 7.47
CA GLN A 580 -1.58 -23.72 6.43
C GLN A 580 -1.53 -24.40 5.06
N LEU A 581 -0.50 -25.22 4.77
CA LEU A 581 -0.42 -25.91 3.48
C LEU A 581 -1.55 -26.93 3.28
N ASP A 582 -2.18 -27.42 4.35
CA ASP A 582 -3.29 -28.37 4.22
C ASP A 582 -4.49 -27.77 3.47
N GLU A 583 -4.68 -26.45 3.51
CA GLU A 583 -5.76 -25.77 2.77
C GLU A 583 -5.60 -25.91 1.24
N HIS A 584 -4.36 -26.09 0.77
CA HIS A 584 -4.02 -26.25 -0.64
C HIS A 584 -3.97 -27.72 -1.05
N ALA A 585 -4.40 -28.02 -2.27
CA ALA A 585 -4.37 -29.40 -2.81
C ALA A 585 -2.97 -30.04 -2.74
N ALA A 586 -1.92 -29.26 -2.96
CA ALA A 586 -0.52 -29.70 -2.94
C ALA A 586 0.04 -30.00 -1.54
N GLY A 587 -0.65 -29.60 -0.48
CA GLY A 587 -0.30 -29.89 0.92
C GLY A 587 -1.34 -30.76 1.64
N SER A 588 -2.28 -31.34 0.90
CA SER A 588 -3.33 -32.19 1.47
C SER A 588 -2.73 -33.38 2.23
N GLY A 589 -3.14 -33.58 3.48
CA GLY A 589 -2.66 -34.69 4.32
C GLY A 589 -1.65 -34.28 5.38
N VAL A 590 -1.27 -33.00 5.46
CA VAL A 590 -0.29 -32.51 6.44
C VAL A 590 -0.86 -32.61 7.86
N LEU A 591 -2.13 -32.31 8.06
CA LEU A 591 -2.75 -32.41 9.39
C LEU A 591 -2.90 -33.87 9.83
N GLU A 592 -3.22 -34.80 8.92
CA GLU A 592 -3.21 -36.25 9.19
C GLU A 592 -1.83 -36.73 9.65
N TRP A 593 -0.78 -36.26 8.97
CA TRP A 593 0.60 -36.61 9.33
C TRP A 593 0.97 -36.06 10.72
N LEU A 594 0.77 -34.78 10.98
CA LEU A 594 1.07 -34.18 12.28
C LEU A 594 0.24 -34.80 13.42
N SER A 595 -1.03 -35.14 13.16
CA SER A 595 -1.90 -35.91 14.06
C SER A 595 -1.29 -37.29 14.37
N SER A 596 -0.79 -38.00 13.36
CA SER A 596 -0.12 -39.30 13.56
C SER A 596 1.14 -39.22 14.44
N GLN A 597 1.76 -38.04 14.51
CA GLN A 597 2.92 -37.75 15.35
C GLN A 597 2.54 -37.21 16.74
N ASN A 598 1.25 -37.23 17.11
CA ASN A 598 0.73 -36.69 18.37
C ASN A 598 1.13 -35.22 18.63
N PHE A 599 1.12 -34.40 17.57
CA PHE A 599 1.55 -33.00 17.63
C PHE A 599 0.80 -32.19 18.71
N ILE A 600 -0.53 -32.29 18.75
CA ILE A 600 -1.35 -31.60 19.76
C ILE A 600 -1.02 -32.09 21.17
N GLY A 601 -0.89 -33.40 21.39
CA GLY A 601 -0.55 -33.94 22.70
C GLY A 601 0.79 -33.41 23.23
N ARG A 602 1.77 -33.20 22.35
CA ARG A 602 3.09 -32.62 22.65
C ARG A 602 3.03 -31.12 22.93
N LEU A 603 2.24 -30.35 22.18
CA LEU A 603 1.99 -28.94 22.50
C LEU A 603 1.36 -28.81 23.90
N ILE A 604 0.40 -29.68 24.22
CA ILE A 604 -0.23 -29.68 25.55
C ILE A 604 0.78 -30.06 26.65
N ASP A 605 1.73 -30.97 26.41
CA ASP A 605 2.82 -31.25 27.37
C ASP A 605 3.65 -30.00 27.70
N LEU A 606 3.87 -29.11 26.74
CA LEU A 606 4.62 -27.87 26.94
C LEU A 606 3.87 -26.84 27.81
N LEU A 607 2.58 -27.02 28.06
CA LEU A 607 1.81 -26.23 29.03
C LEU A 607 1.95 -26.76 30.47
N SER A 608 2.72 -27.83 30.70
CA SER A 608 2.99 -28.37 32.03
C SER A 608 3.68 -27.31 32.91
N PRO A 609 3.36 -27.22 34.22
CA PRO A 609 3.95 -26.24 35.13
C PRO A 609 5.48 -26.39 35.33
N ASN A 610 6.10 -27.40 34.72
CA ASN A 610 7.55 -27.60 34.67
C ASN A 610 8.25 -26.71 33.61
N HIS A 611 7.51 -26.13 32.67
CA HIS A 611 8.04 -25.22 31.65
C HIS A 611 7.97 -23.76 32.09
N THR A 612 8.64 -22.88 31.35
CA THR A 612 8.71 -21.45 31.68
C THR A 612 7.44 -20.70 31.25
N THR A 613 7.26 -19.52 31.81
CA THR A 613 6.18 -18.59 31.46
C THR A 613 6.14 -18.26 29.97
N GLU A 614 7.31 -18.12 29.34
CA GLU A 614 7.45 -17.78 27.92
C GLU A 614 6.99 -18.93 27.03
N VAL A 615 7.37 -20.18 27.37
CA VAL A 615 6.92 -21.37 26.64
C VAL A 615 5.40 -21.48 26.70
N HIS A 616 4.78 -21.26 27.88
CA HIS A 616 3.33 -21.32 28.01
C HIS A 616 2.62 -20.31 27.10
N SER A 617 3.10 -19.06 27.06
CA SER A 617 2.52 -18.01 26.20
C SER A 617 2.59 -18.41 24.74
N ILE A 618 3.79 -18.75 24.25
CA ILE A 618 4.03 -19.08 22.83
C ILE A 618 3.21 -20.30 22.40
N VAL A 619 3.16 -21.34 23.23
CA VAL A 619 2.40 -22.57 22.95
C VAL A 619 0.91 -22.28 22.94
N THR A 620 0.40 -21.51 23.90
CA THR A 620 -1.01 -21.11 23.90
C THR A 620 -1.36 -20.30 22.68
N ASP A 621 -0.54 -19.32 22.29
CA ASP A 621 -0.80 -18.50 21.11
C ASP A 621 -0.76 -19.34 19.82
N LEU A 622 0.16 -20.30 19.72
CA LEU A 622 0.19 -21.26 18.61
C LEU A 622 -1.08 -22.14 18.60
N ILE A 623 -1.52 -22.67 19.74
CA ILE A 623 -2.75 -23.48 19.83
C ILE A 623 -3.98 -22.64 19.47
N LYS A 624 -4.08 -21.41 19.98
CA LYS A 624 -5.17 -20.47 19.63
C LYS A 624 -5.16 -20.16 18.14
N GLY A 625 -3.99 -19.91 17.56
CA GLY A 625 -3.82 -19.74 16.11
C GLY A 625 -4.29 -20.96 15.32
N ILE A 626 -3.94 -22.17 15.76
CA ILE A 626 -4.42 -23.43 15.16
C ILE A 626 -5.95 -23.55 15.22
N ILE A 627 -6.57 -23.22 16.36
CA ILE A 627 -8.02 -23.23 16.51
C ILE A 627 -8.65 -22.18 15.57
N SER A 628 -8.08 -20.98 15.48
CA SER A 628 -8.61 -19.92 14.62
C SER A 628 -8.48 -20.23 13.12
N MET A 629 -7.38 -20.86 12.68
CA MET A 629 -7.22 -21.31 11.29
C MET A 629 -8.27 -22.36 10.89
N ALA A 630 -8.74 -23.15 11.86
CA ALA A 630 -9.79 -24.14 11.67
C ALA A 630 -11.22 -23.55 11.63
N THR A 631 -11.42 -22.28 12.01
CA THR A 631 -12.76 -21.69 12.04
C THR A 631 -13.21 -21.11 10.71
N PRO A 632 -14.43 -21.44 10.26
CA PRO A 632 -14.96 -20.87 9.04
C PRO A 632 -15.27 -19.38 9.20
N SER A 633 -14.74 -18.56 8.29
CA SER A 633 -15.02 -17.12 8.24
C SER A 633 -16.24 -16.82 7.35
N PRO A 634 -17.23 -16.05 7.82
CA PRO A 634 -18.41 -15.66 7.02
C PRO A 634 -18.07 -14.82 5.77
N ALA A 635 -16.87 -14.22 5.72
CA ALA A 635 -16.40 -13.43 4.58
C ALA A 635 -15.76 -14.26 3.46
N ALA A 636 -15.50 -15.55 3.67
CA ALA A 636 -14.94 -16.46 2.67
C ALA A 636 -16.02 -16.93 1.69
N GLY A 637 -16.67 -15.98 1.03
CA GLY A 637 -17.52 -16.25 -0.12
C GLY A 637 -16.68 -16.80 -1.26
N ILE A 638 -16.95 -18.04 -1.66
CA ILE A 638 -16.72 -18.71 -2.96
C ILE A 638 -15.98 -17.83 -3.99
N THR A 639 -14.67 -17.63 -3.85
CA THR A 639 -13.89 -16.83 -4.80
C THR A 639 -12.61 -17.47 -5.32
N ASP A 640 -12.25 -18.69 -4.90
CA ASP A 640 -11.17 -19.43 -5.58
C ASP A 640 -11.47 -20.91 -5.68
N ASP A 641 -11.50 -21.42 -6.91
CA ASP A 641 -11.76 -22.81 -7.30
C ASP A 641 -10.67 -23.81 -6.84
N SER A 642 -9.63 -23.33 -6.13
CA SER A 642 -8.39 -24.07 -5.85
C SER A 642 -8.09 -24.35 -4.37
N SER A 643 -8.82 -23.76 -3.42
CA SER A 643 -8.64 -23.99 -1.98
C SER A 643 -9.74 -24.88 -1.41
N GLY A 644 -9.36 -25.94 -0.70
CA GLY A 644 -10.31 -26.78 0.04
C GLY A 644 -10.83 -26.08 1.29
N PRO A 645 -11.94 -26.53 1.90
CA PRO A 645 -12.34 -26.03 3.21
C PRO A 645 -11.28 -26.37 4.26
N ALA A 646 -11.00 -25.42 5.16
CA ALA A 646 -10.07 -25.61 6.27
C ALA A 646 -10.52 -26.80 7.15
N SER A 647 -9.56 -27.64 7.57
CA SER A 647 -9.87 -28.78 8.43
C SER A 647 -9.73 -28.43 9.90
N ASN A 648 -10.71 -28.85 10.69
CA ASN A 648 -10.74 -28.65 12.14
C ASN A 648 -10.32 -29.89 12.95
N ARG A 649 -9.51 -30.77 12.35
CA ARG A 649 -9.01 -31.99 12.99
C ARG A 649 -8.36 -31.73 14.35
N PHE A 650 -7.46 -30.74 14.44
CA PHE A 650 -6.77 -30.42 15.70
C PHE A 650 -7.70 -29.88 16.78
N ALA A 651 -8.71 -29.09 16.42
CA ALA A 651 -9.73 -28.65 17.37
C ALA A 651 -10.52 -29.86 17.94
N ARG A 652 -10.84 -30.86 17.10
CA ARG A 652 -11.46 -32.11 17.55
C ARG A 652 -10.55 -32.92 18.47
N GLU A 653 -9.24 -32.98 18.21
CA GLU A 653 -8.26 -33.63 19.08
C GLU A 653 -8.09 -32.93 20.43
N LEU A 654 -8.13 -31.60 20.44
CA LEU A 654 -8.10 -30.79 21.66
C LEU A 654 -9.32 -31.06 22.55
N ALA A 655 -10.49 -31.27 21.94
CA ALA A 655 -11.73 -31.58 22.66
C ALA A 655 -11.83 -33.03 23.18
N LYS A 656 -10.88 -33.92 22.85
CA LYS A 656 -10.89 -35.32 23.32
C LYS A 656 -10.73 -35.40 24.84
N ARG A 657 -11.40 -36.39 25.43
CA ARG A 657 -11.40 -36.62 26.89
C ARG A 657 -9.99 -36.72 27.47
N GLU A 658 -9.06 -37.37 26.77
CA GLU A 658 -7.66 -37.53 27.19
C GLU A 658 -6.94 -36.18 27.28
N THR A 659 -7.06 -35.34 26.24
CA THR A 659 -6.46 -34.00 26.17
C THR A 659 -7.01 -33.07 27.24
N ILE A 660 -8.33 -33.05 27.42
CA ILE A 660 -8.99 -32.22 28.44
C ILE A 660 -8.63 -32.67 29.85
N THR A 661 -8.56 -33.99 30.10
CA THR A 661 -8.14 -34.52 31.41
C THR A 661 -6.71 -34.04 31.75
N LYS A 662 -5.83 -33.99 30.75
CA LYS A 662 -4.46 -33.50 30.90
C LYS A 662 -4.42 -32.00 31.18
N LEU A 663 -5.14 -31.18 30.41
CA LEU A 663 -5.27 -29.74 30.67
C LEU A 663 -5.83 -29.46 32.07
N LEU A 664 -6.87 -30.19 32.48
CA LEU A 664 -7.46 -30.10 33.81
C LEU A 664 -6.45 -30.41 34.93
N SER A 665 -5.54 -31.37 34.70
CA SER A 665 -4.48 -31.69 35.65
C SER A 665 -3.53 -30.50 35.88
N PHE A 666 -3.28 -29.68 34.86
CA PHE A 666 -2.48 -28.46 34.98
C PHE A 666 -3.25 -27.35 35.69
N MET A 667 -4.53 -27.17 35.35
CA MET A 667 -5.42 -26.18 35.99
C MET A 667 -5.54 -26.39 37.52
N LEU A 668 -5.61 -27.65 37.95
CA LEU A 668 -5.91 -28.03 39.33
C LEU A 668 -4.69 -28.56 40.10
N CYS A 669 -3.47 -28.31 39.60
CA CYS A 669 -2.22 -28.72 40.25
C CYS A 669 -1.92 -27.90 41.52
N ASP A 670 -1.54 -28.54 42.63
CA ASP A 670 -1.17 -27.82 43.86
C ASP A 670 0.19 -27.13 43.69
N PHE A 671 0.30 -25.81 43.96
CA PHE A 671 1.54 -25.05 43.77
C PHE A 671 2.71 -25.56 44.63
N ASP A 672 2.41 -26.21 45.76
CA ASP A 672 3.42 -26.82 46.64
C ASP A 672 4.11 -28.05 46.01
N SER A 673 3.52 -28.61 44.95
CA SER A 673 4.06 -29.76 44.22
C SER A 673 4.97 -29.37 43.04
N VAL A 674 5.12 -28.06 42.77
CA VAL A 674 5.81 -27.53 41.59
C VAL A 674 7.02 -26.69 42.01
N PRO A 675 8.15 -26.75 41.28
CA PRO A 675 9.37 -26.02 41.62
C PRO A 675 9.23 -24.49 41.57
N ASN A 676 8.35 -23.94 40.73
CA ASN A 676 8.16 -22.49 40.58
C ASN A 676 6.67 -22.10 40.58
N ARG A 677 6.31 -21.15 41.46
CA ARG A 677 4.93 -20.64 41.61
C ARG A 677 4.48 -19.80 40.41
N ASP A 678 5.38 -19.08 39.77
CA ASP A 678 5.05 -18.23 38.62
C ASP A 678 4.74 -19.09 37.40
N ASN A 679 5.55 -20.12 37.15
CA ASN A 679 5.29 -21.13 36.12
C ASN A 679 3.97 -21.88 36.37
N ALA A 680 3.69 -22.26 37.62
CA ALA A 680 2.44 -22.91 37.98
C ALA A 680 1.21 -22.00 37.73
N THR A 681 1.30 -20.72 38.11
CA THR A 681 0.23 -19.74 37.86
C THR A 681 0.01 -19.53 36.37
N SER A 682 1.10 -19.38 35.61
CA SER A 682 1.06 -19.24 34.16
C SER A 682 0.46 -20.47 33.47
N SER A 683 0.87 -21.68 33.87
CA SER A 683 0.32 -22.94 33.34
C SER A 683 -1.21 -23.02 33.50
N VAL A 684 -1.73 -22.64 34.68
CA VAL A 684 -3.18 -22.58 34.94
C VAL A 684 -3.88 -21.59 34.00
N VAL A 685 -3.36 -20.36 33.91
CA VAL A 685 -3.94 -19.29 33.07
C VAL A 685 -3.98 -19.69 31.60
N HIS A 686 -2.88 -20.23 31.09
CA HIS A 686 -2.72 -20.61 29.68
C HIS A 686 -3.50 -21.87 29.31
N ALA A 687 -3.58 -22.86 30.22
CA ALA A 687 -4.44 -24.03 30.02
C ALA A 687 -5.92 -23.63 29.96
N ILE A 688 -6.37 -22.71 30.83
CA ILE A 688 -7.75 -22.20 30.83
C ILE A 688 -8.02 -21.43 29.53
N ALA A 689 -7.09 -20.57 29.10
CA ALA A 689 -7.22 -19.80 27.88
C ALA A 689 -7.38 -20.68 26.63
N VAL A 690 -6.68 -21.83 26.55
CA VAL A 690 -6.86 -22.80 25.45
C VAL A 690 -8.26 -23.39 25.44
N VAL A 691 -8.82 -23.73 26.60
CA VAL A 691 -10.19 -24.27 26.68
C VAL A 691 -11.24 -23.22 26.32
N ILE A 692 -11.05 -21.97 26.79
CA ILE A 692 -11.91 -20.84 26.43
C ILE A 692 -11.91 -20.62 24.91
N GLU A 693 -10.72 -20.55 24.29
CA GLU A 693 -10.62 -20.39 22.84
C GLU A 693 -11.29 -21.54 22.08
N LEU A 694 -11.10 -22.77 22.56
CA LEU A 694 -11.72 -23.96 21.97
C LEU A 694 -13.25 -23.87 21.98
N ILE A 695 -13.85 -23.38 23.07
CA ILE A 695 -15.31 -23.18 23.18
C ILE A 695 -15.76 -22.04 22.25
N ARG A 696 -15.16 -20.85 22.37
CA ARG A 696 -15.56 -19.65 21.62
C ARG A 696 -15.56 -19.85 20.11
N LYS A 697 -14.52 -20.51 19.61
CA LYS A 697 -14.30 -20.75 18.18
C LYS A 697 -15.12 -21.91 17.61
N ASN A 698 -15.66 -22.79 18.45
CA ASN A 698 -16.40 -23.97 18.01
C ASN A 698 -17.84 -24.00 18.50
N ASN A 699 -18.55 -22.88 18.32
CA ASN A 699 -19.99 -22.81 18.58
C ASN A 699 -20.76 -23.65 17.53
N SER A 700 -21.42 -24.73 17.98
CA SER A 700 -22.20 -25.63 17.11
C SER A 700 -23.35 -24.94 16.40
N ASP A 701 -23.93 -23.91 17.04
CA ASP A 701 -25.15 -23.25 16.55
C ASP A 701 -24.86 -22.41 15.31
N TYR A 702 -23.63 -21.92 15.19
CA TYR A 702 -23.10 -21.30 13.97
C TYR A 702 -22.52 -22.33 12.99
N PHE A 703 -21.78 -23.32 13.51
CA PHE A 703 -21.04 -24.26 12.67
C PHE A 703 -21.93 -25.25 11.92
N GLU A 704 -23.02 -25.76 12.50
CA GLU A 704 -23.91 -26.71 11.82
C GLU A 704 -24.63 -26.11 10.60
N PRO A 705 -25.20 -24.89 10.67
CA PRO A 705 -25.68 -24.18 9.48
C PRO A 705 -24.59 -23.96 8.44
N TYR A 706 -23.40 -23.53 8.84
CA TYR A 706 -22.26 -23.36 7.94
C TYR A 706 -21.87 -24.67 7.23
N LEU A 707 -21.77 -25.76 7.98
CA LEU A 707 -21.47 -27.10 7.48
C LEU A 707 -22.51 -27.54 6.45
N PHE A 708 -23.80 -27.36 6.76
CA PHE A 708 -24.90 -27.67 5.86
C PHE A 708 -24.80 -26.89 4.54
N HIS A 709 -24.62 -25.57 4.60
CA HIS A 709 -24.49 -24.72 3.41
C HIS A 709 -23.27 -25.08 2.56
N THR A 710 -22.13 -25.33 3.21
CA THR A 710 -20.88 -25.67 2.52
C THR A 710 -20.96 -27.02 1.83
N LEU A 711 -21.45 -28.05 2.51
CA LEU A 711 -21.70 -29.38 1.93
C LEU A 711 -22.68 -29.27 0.75
N ARG A 712 -23.82 -28.59 0.94
CA ARG A 712 -24.83 -28.43 -0.12
C ARG A 712 -24.26 -27.75 -1.36
N ASN A 713 -23.53 -26.65 -1.20
CA ASN A 713 -22.97 -25.90 -2.33
C ASN A 713 -21.92 -26.73 -3.11
N ARG A 714 -21.03 -27.43 -2.41
CA ARG A 714 -20.00 -28.26 -3.06
C ARG A 714 -20.63 -29.46 -3.79
N LEU A 715 -21.63 -30.09 -3.19
CA LEU A 715 -22.36 -31.20 -3.84
C LEU A 715 -23.11 -30.73 -5.10
N ILE A 716 -23.74 -29.56 -5.09
CA ILE A 716 -24.37 -28.96 -6.30
C ILE A 716 -23.32 -28.74 -7.40
N HIS A 717 -22.14 -28.23 -7.05
CA HIS A 717 -21.06 -27.99 -8.02
C HIS A 717 -20.56 -29.28 -8.67
N VAL A 718 -20.31 -30.33 -7.86
CA VAL A 718 -19.93 -31.65 -8.38
C VAL A 718 -21.04 -32.25 -9.25
N GLN A 719 -22.31 -32.10 -8.85
CA GLN A 719 -23.45 -32.57 -9.65
C GLN A 719 -23.51 -31.90 -11.03
N GLN A 720 -23.18 -30.61 -11.14
CA GLN A 720 -23.10 -29.88 -12.41
C GLN A 720 -21.91 -30.35 -13.27
N GLN A 721 -20.76 -30.65 -12.67
CA GLN A 721 -19.58 -31.15 -13.39
C GLN A 721 -19.78 -32.59 -13.90
N VAL A 722 -20.35 -33.48 -13.10
CA VAL A 722 -20.55 -34.88 -13.48
C VAL A 722 -21.64 -35.04 -14.57
N HIS A 723 -22.65 -34.15 -14.59
CA HIS A 723 -23.62 -34.08 -15.70
C HIS A 723 -22.96 -33.78 -17.06
N ALA A 724 -21.77 -33.16 -17.08
CA ALA A 724 -21.05 -32.88 -18.31
C ALA A 724 -20.18 -34.05 -18.80
N GLN A 725 -19.83 -35.01 -17.92
CA GLN A 725 -18.85 -36.08 -18.20
C GLN A 725 -19.46 -37.50 -18.29
N GLY A 726 -20.73 -37.69 -17.92
CA GLY A 726 -21.45 -38.96 -18.15
C GLY A 726 -21.07 -40.11 -17.22
N GLU A 727 -20.39 -39.83 -16.10
CA GLU A 727 -20.10 -40.79 -15.03
C GLU A 727 -21.27 -40.99 -14.06
N ASP A 728 -21.18 -42.02 -13.22
CA ASP A 728 -22.18 -42.37 -12.22
C ASP A 728 -22.23 -41.29 -11.12
N SER A 729 -23.08 -40.28 -11.33
CA SER A 729 -23.21 -39.07 -10.49
C SER A 729 -23.32 -39.34 -9.00
N ARG A 730 -23.89 -40.48 -8.59
CA ARG A 730 -24.09 -40.80 -7.18
C ARG A 730 -22.81 -41.15 -6.45
N THR A 731 -21.91 -41.94 -7.03
CA THR A 731 -20.66 -42.34 -6.38
C THR A 731 -19.71 -41.16 -6.20
N ALA A 732 -19.59 -40.29 -7.21
CA ALA A 732 -18.78 -39.07 -7.11
C ALA A 732 -19.29 -38.12 -6.01
N LEU A 733 -20.61 -38.00 -5.84
CA LEU A 733 -21.22 -37.21 -4.77
C LEU A 733 -20.96 -37.83 -3.38
N GLU A 734 -21.10 -39.15 -3.25
CA GLU A 734 -20.83 -39.86 -1.99
C GLU A 734 -19.34 -39.80 -1.59
N GLU A 735 -18.41 -39.90 -2.55
CA GLU A 735 -16.97 -39.75 -2.29
C GLU A 735 -16.61 -38.32 -1.87
N THR A 736 -17.10 -37.30 -2.59
CA THR A 736 -16.89 -35.89 -2.22
C THR A 736 -17.46 -35.58 -0.84
N MET A 737 -18.66 -36.08 -0.54
CA MET A 737 -19.28 -35.90 0.77
C MET A 737 -18.42 -36.51 1.88
N LYS A 738 -17.91 -37.73 1.66
CA LYS A 738 -17.05 -38.41 2.62
C LYS A 738 -15.74 -37.67 2.86
N GLU A 739 -15.13 -37.11 1.81
CA GLU A 739 -13.94 -36.28 1.92
C GLU A 739 -14.22 -35.02 2.77
N MET A 740 -15.26 -34.27 2.42
CA MET A 740 -15.61 -33.02 3.10
C MET A 740 -15.95 -33.23 4.57
N VAL A 741 -16.75 -34.25 4.90
CA VAL A 741 -17.12 -34.57 6.28
C VAL A 741 -15.92 -35.01 7.11
N ASN A 742 -14.93 -35.68 6.51
CA ASN A 742 -13.69 -36.01 7.21
C ASN A 742 -12.88 -34.76 7.58
N ARG A 743 -12.89 -33.73 6.72
CA ARG A 743 -12.19 -32.45 6.95
C ARG A 743 -12.96 -31.53 7.91
N MET A 744 -14.28 -31.46 7.77
CA MET A 744 -15.19 -30.57 8.51
C MET A 744 -16.12 -31.36 9.44
N GLY A 745 -15.58 -31.87 10.55
CA GLY A 745 -16.38 -32.53 11.60
C GLY A 745 -16.76 -31.56 12.69
N VAL A 746 -17.92 -31.70 13.33
CA VAL A 746 -18.28 -30.86 14.48
C VAL A 746 -17.33 -31.14 15.65
N VAL A 747 -16.90 -30.10 16.37
CA VAL A 747 -16.10 -30.29 17.59
C VAL A 747 -17.05 -30.58 18.75
N HIS A 748 -17.07 -31.83 19.21
CA HIS A 748 -17.96 -32.25 20.29
C HIS A 748 -17.41 -31.84 21.65
N LEU A 749 -17.94 -30.75 22.23
CA LEU A 749 -17.49 -30.17 23.50
C LEU A 749 -18.03 -30.89 24.76
N GLY A 750 -18.84 -31.95 24.61
CA GLY A 750 -19.39 -32.70 25.75
C GLY A 750 -18.36 -33.18 26.79
N PRO A 751 -17.20 -33.78 26.40
CA PRO A 751 -16.15 -34.16 27.34
C PRO A 751 -15.56 -32.98 28.12
N VAL A 752 -15.50 -31.78 27.50
CA VAL A 752 -15.07 -30.55 28.16
C VAL A 752 -16.05 -30.22 29.29
N LEU A 753 -17.34 -30.15 28.95
CA LEU A 753 -18.38 -29.82 29.92
C LEU A 753 -18.45 -30.84 31.06
N GLU A 754 -18.41 -32.14 30.75
CA GLU A 754 -18.48 -33.21 31.75
C GLU A 754 -17.34 -33.13 32.77
N LEU A 755 -16.08 -33.11 32.30
CA LEU A 755 -14.89 -33.12 33.17
C LEU A 755 -14.75 -31.83 33.99
N MET A 756 -15.06 -30.67 33.38
CA MET A 756 -15.02 -29.39 34.08
C MET A 756 -16.11 -29.31 35.15
N CYS A 757 -17.33 -29.77 34.84
CA CYS A 757 -18.45 -29.81 35.80
C CYS A 757 -18.17 -30.73 36.99
N GLU A 758 -17.58 -31.91 36.77
CA GLU A 758 -17.15 -32.83 37.85
C GLU A 758 -16.21 -32.14 38.85
N ASN A 759 -15.41 -31.18 38.38
CA ASN A 759 -14.41 -30.47 39.16
C ASN A 759 -14.82 -29.03 39.53
N LEU A 760 -16.07 -28.64 39.28
CA LEU A 760 -16.58 -27.28 39.53
C LEU A 760 -16.38 -26.82 40.98
N HIS A 761 -16.50 -27.75 41.93
CA HIS A 761 -16.27 -27.49 43.35
C HIS A 761 -14.84 -27.00 43.65
N ARG A 762 -13.83 -27.50 42.92
CA ARG A 762 -12.42 -27.11 43.07
C ARG A 762 -12.18 -25.73 42.46
N PHE A 763 -12.75 -25.45 41.29
CA PHE A 763 -12.69 -24.11 40.69
C PHE A 763 -13.35 -23.04 41.59
N HIS A 764 -14.47 -23.36 42.23
CA HIS A 764 -15.11 -22.49 43.23
C HIS A 764 -14.23 -22.24 44.46
N GLU A 765 -13.49 -23.25 44.92
CA GLU A 765 -12.53 -23.08 46.00
C GLU A 765 -11.40 -22.12 45.59
N LEU A 766 -10.88 -22.25 44.37
CA LEU A 766 -9.87 -21.34 43.81
C LEU A 766 -10.39 -19.91 43.62
N LEU A 767 -11.68 -19.72 43.28
CA LEU A 767 -12.30 -18.38 43.27
C LEU A 767 -12.36 -17.76 44.66
N LYS A 768 -12.57 -18.54 45.72
CA LYS A 768 -12.55 -18.01 47.09
C LYS A 768 -11.13 -17.75 47.57
N LYS A 769 -10.22 -18.70 47.34
CA LYS A 769 -8.84 -18.70 47.81
C LYS A 769 -7.90 -19.06 46.65
N PRO A 770 -7.56 -18.11 45.78
CA PRO A 770 -6.65 -18.35 44.66
C PRO A 770 -5.25 -18.59 45.21
N ARG A 771 -4.51 -19.48 44.55
CA ARG A 771 -3.16 -19.90 44.97
C ARG A 771 -2.14 -18.78 44.72
N SER A 772 -2.43 -17.90 43.77
CA SER A 772 -1.63 -16.75 43.36
C SER A 772 -1.74 -15.52 44.28
N LEU A 773 -2.69 -15.48 45.22
CA LEU A 773 -2.88 -14.30 46.10
C LEU A 773 -1.77 -14.16 47.14
N GLN A 774 -1.02 -13.05 47.08
CA GLN A 774 0.08 -12.74 48.00
C GLN A 774 -0.31 -11.81 49.18
N GLY A 775 -1.57 -11.36 49.23
CA GLY A 775 -2.10 -10.46 50.27
C GLY A 775 -2.79 -9.22 49.68
N PRO A 776 -3.35 -8.33 50.52
CA PRO A 776 -3.93 -7.07 50.07
C PRO A 776 -2.86 -6.09 49.58
N ILE A 777 -3.13 -5.42 48.46
CA ILE A 777 -2.26 -4.39 47.87
C ILE A 777 -2.71 -3.02 48.39
N GLN A 778 -1.76 -2.15 48.73
CA GLN A 778 -2.05 -0.77 49.12
C GLN A 778 -2.22 0.10 47.88
N THR A 779 -3.39 0.70 47.72
CA THR A 779 -3.68 1.68 46.66
C THR A 779 -3.94 3.05 47.26
N THR A 780 -4.04 4.07 46.41
CA THR A 780 -4.42 5.45 46.79
C THR A 780 -5.82 5.53 47.43
N VAL A 781 -6.66 4.51 47.24
CA VAL A 781 -8.04 4.41 47.76
C VAL A 781 -8.10 3.48 48.99
N GLY A 782 -6.98 2.88 49.40
CA GLY A 782 -6.86 2.01 50.58
C GLY A 782 -6.32 0.62 50.26
N ALA A 783 -6.37 -0.28 51.24
CA ALA A 783 -5.95 -1.67 51.05
C ALA A 783 -7.03 -2.45 50.28
N ILE A 784 -6.71 -2.91 49.07
CA ILE A 784 -7.61 -3.67 48.21
C ILE A 784 -7.09 -5.10 48.08
N THR A 785 -7.99 -6.09 48.14
CA THR A 785 -7.63 -7.49 47.84
C THR A 785 -7.65 -7.66 46.31
N PRO A 786 -6.54 -8.01 45.65
CA PRO A 786 -6.52 -8.14 44.20
C PRO A 786 -7.40 -9.31 43.76
N LEU A 787 -8.03 -9.15 42.58
CA LEU A 787 -8.81 -10.23 41.96
C LEU A 787 -7.90 -11.42 41.65
N THR A 788 -6.66 -11.16 41.21
CA THR A 788 -5.70 -12.12 40.63
C THR A 788 -6.12 -12.62 39.25
N LEU A 789 -5.14 -12.81 38.36
CA LEU A 789 -5.35 -13.30 36.99
C LEU A 789 -5.96 -14.72 36.98
N GLU A 790 -5.63 -15.54 37.99
CA GLU A 790 -6.20 -16.86 38.19
C GLU A 790 -7.72 -16.81 38.41
N ARG A 791 -8.23 -15.92 39.28
CA ARG A 791 -9.68 -15.79 39.47
C ARG A 791 -10.37 -15.27 38.22
N TYR A 792 -9.76 -14.27 37.57
CA TYR A 792 -10.32 -13.70 36.34
C TYR A 792 -10.52 -14.78 35.27
N ARG A 793 -9.48 -15.57 34.96
CA ARG A 793 -9.57 -16.65 33.97
C ARG A 793 -10.54 -17.76 34.37
N ILE A 794 -10.65 -18.08 35.67
CA ILE A 794 -11.67 -19.05 36.12
C ILE A 794 -13.08 -18.48 35.92
N LEU A 795 -13.33 -17.19 36.18
CA LEU A 795 -14.64 -16.58 35.92
C LEU A 795 -14.99 -16.62 34.43
N GLU A 796 -14.02 -16.28 33.57
CA GLU A 796 -14.17 -16.37 32.11
C GLU A 796 -14.48 -17.81 31.68
N LEU A 797 -13.76 -18.81 32.23
CA LEU A 797 -14.05 -20.22 31.97
C LEU A 797 -15.48 -20.61 32.37
N LEU A 798 -15.97 -20.13 33.51
CA LEU A 798 -17.33 -20.43 33.95
C LEU A 798 -18.39 -19.82 33.03
N ALA A 799 -18.17 -18.60 32.54
CA ALA A 799 -19.06 -17.97 31.57
C ALA A 799 -19.11 -18.79 30.27
N GLU A 800 -17.95 -19.21 29.75
CA GLU A 800 -17.87 -20.00 28.52
C GLU A 800 -18.40 -21.43 28.69
N LEU A 801 -18.25 -22.05 29.87
CA LEU A 801 -18.85 -23.35 30.15
C LEU A 801 -20.38 -23.26 30.19
N LEU A 802 -20.93 -22.16 30.71
CA LEU A 802 -22.37 -21.93 30.72
C LEU A 802 -22.89 -21.70 29.29
N HIS A 803 -22.21 -20.87 28.50
CA HIS A 803 -22.49 -20.71 27.07
C HIS A 803 -22.43 -22.05 26.33
N CYS A 804 -21.36 -22.84 26.54
CA CYS A 804 -21.22 -24.17 25.98
C CYS A 804 -22.41 -25.06 26.36
N SER A 805 -22.89 -25.00 27.61
CA SER A 805 -24.04 -25.80 28.06
C SER A 805 -25.37 -25.39 27.42
N ASN A 806 -25.49 -24.15 26.92
CA ASN A 806 -26.68 -23.65 26.24
C ASN A 806 -26.69 -23.96 24.73
N MET A 807 -25.59 -24.44 24.15
CA MET A 807 -25.50 -24.77 22.72
C MET A 807 -26.53 -25.84 22.32
N SER A 808 -27.15 -25.66 21.15
CA SER A 808 -28.26 -26.51 20.69
C SER A 808 -27.88 -27.98 20.49
N LEU A 809 -26.63 -28.25 20.05
CA LEU A 809 -26.14 -29.61 19.83
C LEU A 809 -26.16 -30.46 21.11
N LEU A 810 -25.81 -29.88 22.26
CA LEU A 810 -25.78 -30.58 23.55
C LEU A 810 -27.17 -30.72 24.19
N ASN A 811 -28.13 -29.89 23.77
CA ASN A 811 -29.52 -29.92 24.25
C ASN A 811 -30.48 -30.63 23.29
N ARG A 812 -29.95 -31.25 22.23
CA ARG A 812 -30.74 -31.92 21.20
C ARG A 812 -31.48 -33.15 21.73
N PRO A 813 -32.72 -33.44 21.26
CA PRO A 813 -33.40 -34.68 21.58
C PRO A 813 -32.57 -35.92 21.21
N ALA A 814 -32.67 -36.97 22.05
CA ALA A 814 -31.88 -38.20 21.90
C ALA A 814 -32.12 -38.95 20.57
N GLU A 815 -33.21 -38.65 19.87
CA GLU A 815 -33.53 -39.23 18.56
C GLU A 815 -32.59 -38.78 17.44
N TYR A 816 -31.80 -37.72 17.64
CA TYR A 816 -30.83 -37.20 16.67
C TYR A 816 -29.38 -37.43 17.07
N SER A 817 -29.12 -38.18 18.15
CA SER A 817 -27.75 -38.46 18.63
C SER A 817 -26.93 -39.34 17.67
N HIS A 818 -27.56 -40.01 16.70
CA HIS A 818 -26.87 -40.82 15.68
C HIS A 818 -26.28 -40.01 14.53
N LEU A 819 -26.58 -38.71 14.43
CA LEU A 819 -26.15 -37.88 13.31
C LEU A 819 -24.63 -37.74 13.22
N TYR A 820 -23.92 -37.77 14.33
CA TYR A 820 -22.47 -37.62 14.37
C TYR A 820 -21.79 -38.83 15.00
N ASP A 821 -20.60 -39.16 14.51
CA ASP A 821 -19.75 -40.17 15.14
C ASP A 821 -18.99 -39.60 16.35
N SER A 822 -18.21 -40.45 17.03
CA SER A 822 -17.40 -40.04 18.18
C SER A 822 -16.30 -39.02 17.85
N GLU A 823 -16.00 -38.82 16.56
CA GLU A 823 -15.05 -37.84 16.05
C GLU A 823 -15.79 -36.65 15.41
N GLY A 824 -17.10 -36.49 15.65
CA GLY A 824 -17.91 -35.38 15.18
C GLY A 824 -18.24 -35.38 13.69
N ARG A 825 -18.03 -36.48 12.98
CA ARG A 825 -18.30 -36.59 11.54
C ARG A 825 -19.75 -36.97 11.29
N LEU A 826 -20.40 -36.27 10.36
CA LEU A 826 -21.78 -36.52 9.96
C LEU A 826 -21.93 -37.94 9.35
N GLN A 827 -22.77 -38.77 9.95
CA GLN A 827 -23.02 -40.16 9.55
C GLN A 827 -24.30 -40.29 8.74
N GLY A 828 -24.30 -41.14 7.71
CA GLY A 828 -25.49 -41.45 6.90
C GLY A 828 -25.46 -40.89 5.47
N GLY A 829 -24.38 -40.22 5.06
CA GLY A 829 -24.25 -39.71 3.70
C GLY A 829 -25.35 -38.72 3.33
N LEU A 830 -25.83 -38.74 2.08
CA LEU A 830 -26.77 -37.74 1.57
C LEU A 830 -28.08 -37.64 2.38
N SER A 831 -28.57 -38.74 2.99
CA SER A 831 -29.78 -38.70 3.83
C SER A 831 -29.57 -37.97 5.16
N ALA A 832 -28.35 -38.02 5.69
CA ALA A 832 -28.00 -37.29 6.92
C ALA A 832 -28.04 -35.77 6.74
N LEU A 833 -27.80 -35.30 5.50
CA LEU A 833 -27.89 -33.88 5.17
C LEU A 833 -29.34 -33.37 5.24
N GLU A 834 -30.32 -34.21 4.90
CA GLU A 834 -31.74 -33.89 5.03
C GLU A 834 -32.18 -33.85 6.49
N GLU A 835 -31.74 -34.82 7.30
CA GLU A 835 -31.98 -34.83 8.75
C GLU A 835 -31.34 -33.61 9.43
N LEU A 836 -30.11 -33.23 9.03
CA LEU A 836 -29.44 -32.02 9.53
C LEU A 836 -30.23 -30.75 9.19
N ALA A 837 -30.79 -30.64 7.98
CA ALA A 837 -31.63 -29.52 7.58
C ALA A 837 -32.89 -29.40 8.46
N SER A 838 -33.52 -30.53 8.79
CA SER A 838 -34.66 -30.57 9.68
C SER A 838 -34.30 -30.06 11.08
N VAL A 839 -33.16 -30.49 11.61
CA VAL A 839 -32.69 -30.09 12.93
C VAL A 839 -32.36 -28.59 13.00
N ILE A 840 -31.69 -28.04 11.98
CA ILE A 840 -31.41 -26.60 11.91
C ILE A 840 -32.72 -25.80 11.85
N ALA A 841 -33.72 -26.27 11.09
CA ALA A 841 -35.02 -25.62 11.01
C ALA A 841 -35.79 -25.65 12.34
N MET A 842 -35.67 -26.73 13.12
CA MET A 842 -36.26 -26.83 14.47
C MET A 842 -35.63 -25.85 15.45
N ASN A 843 -34.30 -25.69 15.42
CA ASN A 843 -33.59 -24.74 16.27
C ASN A 843 -34.00 -23.29 15.96
N ASN A 844 -34.08 -22.92 14.67
CA ASN A 844 -34.50 -21.57 14.25
C ASN A 844 -35.99 -21.29 14.50
N ALA A 845 -36.84 -22.32 14.58
CA ALA A 845 -38.26 -22.15 14.90
C ALA A 845 -38.47 -21.81 16.38
N ASN A 846 -37.66 -22.38 17.28
CA ASN A 846 -37.67 -22.03 18.70
C ASN A 846 -37.20 -20.58 18.95
N GLU A 847 -36.31 -20.04 18.11
CA GLU A 847 -35.92 -18.62 18.16
C GLU A 847 -37.02 -17.69 17.61
N ARG A 848 -37.69 -18.07 16.51
CA ARG A 848 -38.78 -17.26 15.90
C ARG A 848 -40.08 -17.24 16.68
N GLU A 849 -40.32 -18.18 17.58
CA GLU A 849 -41.48 -18.12 18.49
C GLU A 849 -41.30 -17.09 19.63
N GLN A 850 -40.07 -16.58 19.85
CA GLN A 850 -39.80 -15.47 20.78
C GLN A 850 -40.03 -14.08 20.16
N ASP A 851 -39.90 -13.92 18.83
CA ASP A 851 -40.08 -12.63 18.14
C ASP A 851 -41.49 -12.39 17.55
N ASN A 852 -42.39 -13.39 17.56
CA ASN A 852 -43.70 -13.30 16.88
C ASN A 852 -44.89 -12.99 17.79
N GLN A 853 -44.73 -12.05 18.73
CA GLN A 853 -45.86 -11.35 19.35
C GLN A 853 -45.58 -9.85 19.38
N ASP A 854 -45.48 -9.23 18.21
CA ASP A 854 -46.16 -7.96 17.92
C ASP A 854 -46.04 -7.63 16.41
N ASP A 855 -47.16 -7.15 15.87
CA ASP A 855 -47.38 -6.49 14.57
C ASP A 855 -47.68 -7.34 13.30
N ASP A 856 -48.99 -7.43 13.02
CA ASP A 856 -49.57 -7.54 11.69
C ASP A 856 -49.29 -6.26 10.85
N ASP A 857 -49.05 -6.46 9.55
CA ASP A 857 -49.04 -5.49 8.44
C ASP A 857 -47.89 -4.44 8.36
N ASP A 858 -46.76 -4.79 7.73
CA ASP A 858 -46.17 -4.04 6.59
C ASP A 858 -45.00 -4.82 5.92
N GLU A 859 -44.75 -4.55 4.64
CA GLU A 859 -43.82 -5.23 3.71
C GLU A 859 -42.38 -5.52 4.24
N PRO A 860 -41.66 -6.53 3.71
CA PRO A 860 -40.33 -6.90 4.20
C PRO A 860 -39.29 -5.83 3.86
N ALA A 861 -38.93 -5.02 4.86
CA ALA A 861 -37.74 -4.20 4.83
C ALA A 861 -36.48 -5.09 4.95
N PRO A 862 -35.35 -4.72 4.32
CA PRO A 862 -34.11 -5.48 4.43
C PRO A 862 -33.65 -5.47 5.89
N VAL A 863 -33.37 -6.67 6.42
CA VAL A 863 -32.82 -6.91 7.75
C VAL A 863 -31.60 -6.00 7.95
N CYS A 864 -31.73 -5.04 8.85
CA CYS A 864 -30.59 -4.31 9.37
C CYS A 864 -29.91 -5.22 10.39
N ASP A 865 -28.78 -5.80 10.01
CA ASP A 865 -27.87 -6.48 10.92
C ASP A 865 -27.53 -5.54 12.09
N PHE A 866 -27.90 -5.93 13.31
CA PHE A 866 -27.27 -5.42 14.53
C PHE A 866 -25.93 -6.13 14.73
N PRO A 867 -24.92 -5.46 15.31
CA PRO A 867 -23.56 -5.98 15.35
C PRO A 867 -23.49 -7.15 16.32
N VAL A 868 -23.52 -8.37 15.80
CA VAL A 868 -22.78 -9.47 16.41
C VAL A 868 -21.35 -8.96 16.54
N ARG A 869 -20.84 -8.83 17.77
CA ARG A 869 -19.45 -8.45 18.03
C ARG A 869 -18.56 -9.31 17.14
N ALA A 870 -17.96 -8.67 16.13
CA ALA A 870 -16.77 -9.22 15.52
C ALA A 870 -15.75 -9.42 16.66
N PRO A 871 -15.03 -10.55 16.72
CA PRO A 871 -13.89 -10.64 17.62
C PRO A 871 -13.02 -9.42 17.32
N THR A 872 -12.66 -8.69 18.38
CA THR A 872 -11.67 -7.61 18.30
C THR A 872 -10.49 -8.12 17.47
N GLN A 873 -10.33 -7.57 16.27
CA GLN A 873 -9.11 -7.72 15.49
C GLN A 873 -8.06 -6.85 16.18
N ASP A 874 -7.58 -7.32 17.32
CA ASP A 874 -6.25 -7.00 17.83
C ASP A 874 -5.48 -8.31 17.94
N SER A 875 -5.32 -8.98 16.80
CA SER A 875 -4.13 -9.78 16.57
C SER A 875 -3.09 -8.83 16.00
N SER A 876 -2.15 -8.46 16.86
CA SER A 876 -0.88 -7.79 16.53
C SER A 876 -0.32 -8.33 15.20
N SER A 877 -0.48 -7.55 14.13
CA SER A 877 0.39 -7.73 12.97
C SER A 877 1.74 -7.15 13.37
N LEU A 878 2.73 -8.03 13.46
CA LEU A 878 4.14 -7.66 13.57
C LEU A 878 4.53 -6.76 12.39
N ASP A 879 4.58 -5.46 12.64
CA ASP A 879 5.55 -4.56 12.00
C ASP A 879 6.16 -3.73 13.13
N SER A 880 7.44 -3.98 13.38
CA SER A 880 8.26 -3.26 14.36
C SER A 880 8.54 -1.84 13.86
N ASP A 881 8.22 -0.82 14.65
CA ASP A 881 9.22 0.09 15.25
C ASP A 881 8.57 1.24 16.04
N ASP A 882 9.19 1.51 17.20
CA ASP A 882 9.14 2.71 18.07
C ASP A 882 7.91 2.94 18.98
N GLU A 883 7.78 2.14 20.04
CA GLU A 883 7.12 2.59 21.28
C GLU A 883 8.13 3.34 22.16
N MET A 884 7.91 4.64 22.35
CA MET A 884 8.42 5.36 23.51
C MET A 884 7.50 5.08 24.70
N ASP A 885 8.07 4.49 25.75
CA ASP A 885 7.43 4.27 27.04
C ASP A 885 6.76 5.56 27.60
N GLU A 886 5.43 5.66 27.51
CA GLU A 886 4.63 6.44 28.44
C GLU A 886 4.03 5.49 29.49
N PRO A 887 4.39 5.60 30.79
CA PRO A 887 3.84 4.74 31.81
C PRO A 887 2.48 5.30 32.25
N GLY A 888 1.37 4.75 31.73
CA GLY A 888 0.05 5.22 32.19
C GLY A 888 -1.25 4.62 31.65
N SER A 889 -1.31 3.56 30.82
CA SER A 889 -2.62 3.06 30.32
C SER A 889 -2.95 1.58 30.54
N SER A 890 -2.06 0.77 31.12
CA SER A 890 -2.28 -0.70 31.25
C SER A 890 -3.40 -1.10 32.22
N ASP A 891 -3.71 -0.27 33.22
CA ASP A 891 -4.62 -0.67 34.32
C ASP A 891 -6.12 -0.50 33.96
N ASP A 892 -6.44 0.38 32.99
CA ASP A 892 -7.82 0.63 32.58
C ASP A 892 -8.35 -0.49 31.65
N ASP A 893 -7.51 -1.03 30.77
CA ASP A 893 -7.85 -2.13 29.85
C ASP A 893 -8.15 -3.44 30.60
N GLU A 894 -7.36 -3.76 31.64
CA GLU A 894 -7.56 -4.97 32.46
C GLU A 894 -8.87 -4.91 33.29
N MET A 895 -9.30 -3.73 33.71
CA MET A 895 -10.54 -3.54 34.46
C MET A 895 -11.78 -3.68 33.57
N GLU A 896 -11.69 -3.29 32.31
CA GLU A 896 -12.73 -3.52 31.30
C GLU A 896 -12.90 -5.02 31.01
N GLU A 897 -11.81 -5.76 30.82
CA GLU A 897 -11.83 -7.21 30.61
C GLU A 897 -12.54 -8.00 31.74
N ILE A 898 -12.31 -7.60 32.99
CA ILE A 898 -12.95 -8.22 34.17
C ILE A 898 -14.46 -7.96 34.18
N ALA A 899 -14.86 -6.72 33.89
CA ALA A 899 -16.27 -6.34 33.86
C ALA A 899 -17.02 -7.10 32.76
N ILE A 900 -16.38 -7.34 31.63
CA ILE A 900 -16.89 -8.17 30.53
C ILE A 900 -17.12 -9.60 30.99
N ALA A 901 -16.15 -10.27 31.63
CA ALA A 901 -16.33 -11.67 32.04
C ALA A 901 -17.49 -11.87 33.06
N VAL A 902 -17.69 -10.89 33.95
CA VAL A 902 -18.83 -10.92 34.90
C VAL A 902 -20.15 -10.64 34.19
N TYR A 903 -20.16 -9.68 33.27
CA TYR A 903 -21.31 -9.39 32.42
C TYR A 903 -21.71 -10.64 31.62
N ASP A 904 -20.78 -11.27 30.92
CA ASP A 904 -21.02 -12.45 30.09
C ASP A 904 -21.61 -13.60 30.91
N LEU A 905 -21.09 -13.85 32.12
CA LEU A 905 -21.65 -14.87 33.01
C LEU A 905 -23.11 -14.56 33.37
N ILE A 906 -23.44 -13.32 33.66
CA ILE A 906 -24.81 -12.90 34.00
C ILE A 906 -25.71 -12.98 32.77
N HIS A 907 -25.25 -12.48 31.63
CA HIS A 907 -25.94 -12.51 30.35
C HIS A 907 -26.33 -13.95 30.00
N GLN A 908 -25.39 -14.90 30.06
CA GLN A 908 -25.63 -16.31 29.76
C GLN A 908 -26.62 -17.00 30.72
N VAL A 909 -26.73 -16.55 31.97
CA VAL A 909 -27.77 -17.02 32.90
C VAL A 909 -29.14 -16.47 32.52
N LEU A 910 -29.20 -15.22 32.09
CA LEU A 910 -30.45 -14.51 31.78
C LEU A 910 -31.04 -14.90 30.42
N THR A 911 -30.20 -15.21 29.42
CA THR A 911 -30.62 -15.58 28.06
C THR A 911 -30.81 -17.08 27.84
N GLY A 912 -30.40 -17.93 28.80
CA GLY A 912 -30.60 -19.36 28.70
C GLY A 912 -32.08 -19.77 28.68
N ASN A 913 -32.40 -20.90 28.04
CA ASN A 913 -33.79 -21.41 28.02
C ASN A 913 -34.30 -21.73 29.44
N VAL A 914 -35.30 -20.98 29.91
CA VAL A 914 -35.87 -21.07 31.26
C VAL A 914 -37.21 -21.83 31.33
N GLU A 915 -37.70 -22.38 30.23
CA GLU A 915 -39.02 -23.03 30.18
C GLU A 915 -39.08 -24.27 31.06
N THR A 916 -38.01 -25.09 31.07
CA THR A 916 -37.88 -26.27 31.94
C THR A 916 -36.44 -26.50 32.40
N GLY A 917 -36.25 -27.14 33.56
CA GLY A 917 -34.93 -27.64 33.99
C GLY A 917 -34.12 -26.74 34.92
N ARG A 918 -32.78 -26.89 34.90
CA ARG A 918 -31.84 -26.28 35.85
C ARG A 918 -31.56 -24.80 35.57
N ASN A 919 -31.66 -24.36 34.32
CA ASN A 919 -31.49 -22.97 33.91
C ASN A 919 -32.51 -22.05 34.61
N ARG A 920 -33.75 -22.54 34.77
CA ARG A 920 -34.80 -21.84 35.55
C ARG A 920 -34.40 -21.61 37.01
N GLU A 921 -33.87 -22.63 37.70
CA GLU A 921 -33.40 -22.45 39.09
C GLU A 921 -32.16 -21.56 39.16
N LEU A 922 -31.26 -21.62 38.17
CA LEU A 922 -30.09 -20.76 38.10
C LEU A 922 -30.49 -19.29 37.93
N ALA A 923 -31.44 -19.00 37.05
CA ALA A 923 -32.04 -17.66 36.91
C ALA A 923 -32.67 -17.22 38.24
N ILE A 924 -33.49 -18.05 38.89
CA ILE A 924 -34.07 -17.73 40.21
C ILE A 924 -32.98 -17.44 41.25
N SER A 925 -31.91 -18.24 41.29
CA SER A 925 -30.79 -18.08 42.22
C SER A 925 -30.05 -16.74 42.01
N LEU A 926 -29.96 -16.24 40.77
CA LEU A 926 -29.36 -14.94 40.47
C LEU A 926 -30.14 -13.79 41.15
N PHE A 927 -31.47 -13.85 41.14
CA PHE A 927 -32.33 -12.86 41.81
C PHE A 927 -32.44 -13.08 43.32
N ARG A 928 -32.58 -14.33 43.79
CA ARG A 928 -32.77 -14.68 45.21
C ARG A 928 -31.47 -14.59 46.02
N ASP A 929 -30.45 -15.32 45.59
CA ASP A 929 -29.23 -15.56 46.38
C ASP A 929 -28.15 -14.55 46.05
N ALA A 930 -27.92 -14.24 44.77
CA ALA A 930 -26.96 -13.22 44.35
C ALA A 930 -27.51 -11.80 44.50
N LYS A 931 -28.84 -11.63 44.56
CA LYS A 931 -29.55 -10.35 44.77
C LYS A 931 -29.17 -9.30 43.73
N ILE A 932 -29.18 -9.69 42.45
CA ILE A 932 -28.64 -8.85 41.36
C ILE A 932 -29.29 -7.45 41.30
N MET A 933 -30.62 -7.36 41.46
CA MET A 933 -31.34 -6.08 41.43
C MET A 933 -30.93 -5.14 42.57
N HIS A 934 -30.71 -5.68 43.77
CA HIS A 934 -30.19 -4.89 44.89
C HIS A 934 -28.77 -4.38 44.63
N ARG A 935 -27.91 -5.21 44.03
CA ARG A 935 -26.52 -4.84 43.73
C ARG A 935 -26.44 -3.75 42.66
N ILE A 936 -27.33 -3.77 41.66
CA ILE A 936 -27.42 -2.72 40.64
C ILE A 936 -27.79 -1.39 41.28
N VAL A 937 -28.86 -1.37 42.09
CA VAL A 937 -29.32 -0.17 42.80
C VAL A 937 -28.24 0.37 43.75
N GLU A 938 -27.60 -0.51 44.52
CA GLU A 938 -26.50 -0.13 45.40
C GLU A 938 -25.28 0.41 44.63
N GLY A 939 -24.95 -0.21 43.50
CA GLY A 939 -23.88 0.23 42.60
C GLY A 939 -24.12 1.64 42.06
N GLN A 940 -25.35 1.93 41.60
CA GLN A 940 -25.75 3.27 41.18
C GLN A 940 -25.68 4.27 42.34
N ALA A 941 -26.18 3.92 43.52
CA ALA A 941 -26.15 4.80 44.69
C ALA A 941 -24.72 5.15 45.12
N ARG A 942 -23.78 4.20 45.01
CA ARG A 942 -22.35 4.44 45.28
C ARG A 942 -21.75 5.40 44.25
N ASN A 943 -22.04 5.22 42.96
CA ASN A 943 -21.59 6.13 41.92
C ASN A 943 -22.13 7.55 42.11
N ASP A 944 -23.40 7.68 42.47
CA ASP A 944 -24.05 8.97 42.72
C ASP A 944 -23.37 9.71 43.89
N ASN A 945 -23.00 8.98 44.95
CA ASN A 945 -22.26 9.53 46.09
C ASN A 945 -20.84 9.97 45.71
N ASP A 946 -20.13 9.18 44.89
CA ASP A 946 -18.76 9.52 44.47
C ASP A 946 -18.76 10.73 43.52
N THR A 947 -19.66 10.75 42.53
CA THR A 947 -19.85 11.88 41.60
C THR A 947 -20.21 13.18 42.32
N ALA A 948 -20.85 13.10 43.50
CA ALA A 948 -21.17 14.26 44.33
C ALA A 948 -19.99 14.82 45.15
N MET A 949 -18.85 14.12 45.22
CA MET A 949 -17.65 14.58 45.92
C MET A 949 -16.86 15.60 45.08
N THR A 950 -16.20 16.57 45.72
CA THR A 950 -15.46 17.68 45.08
C THR A 950 -14.29 17.27 44.17
N LYS A 951 -13.90 15.99 44.19
CA LYS A 951 -12.92 15.36 43.29
C LYS A 951 -13.36 13.97 42.79
N GLY A 952 -14.61 13.59 43.04
CA GLY A 952 -15.10 12.28 42.63
C GLY A 952 -15.59 12.29 41.19
N GLY A 953 -15.54 11.12 40.56
CA GLY A 953 -15.86 10.93 39.14
C GLY A 953 -16.87 9.81 38.95
N ARG A 954 -17.34 9.63 37.72
CA ARG A 954 -18.13 8.44 37.37
C ARG A 954 -17.24 7.21 37.59
N LEU A 955 -17.76 6.20 38.29
CA LEU A 955 -17.02 4.95 38.51
C LEU A 955 -16.83 4.22 37.16
N GLY A 956 -15.64 3.65 36.93
CA GLY A 956 -15.29 3.05 35.63
C GLY A 956 -16.22 1.91 35.18
N TYR A 957 -16.75 1.11 36.10
CA TYR A 957 -17.63 -0.03 35.78
C TYR A 957 -19.08 0.38 35.44
N MET A 958 -19.42 1.67 35.45
CA MET A 958 -20.82 2.11 35.31
C MET A 958 -21.45 1.81 33.96
N GLY A 959 -20.66 1.71 32.88
CA GLY A 959 -21.18 1.27 31.57
C GLY A 959 -21.70 -0.17 31.62
N HIS A 960 -20.87 -1.08 32.16
CA HIS A 960 -21.23 -2.49 32.35
C HIS A 960 -22.39 -2.67 33.31
N LEU A 961 -22.49 -1.85 34.37
CA LEU A 961 -23.64 -1.89 35.28
C LEU A 961 -24.95 -1.57 34.54
N THR A 962 -24.93 -0.61 33.61
CA THR A 962 -26.08 -0.28 32.75
C THR A 962 -26.43 -1.44 31.83
N LEU A 963 -25.44 -2.11 31.21
CA LEU A 963 -25.66 -3.28 30.36
C LEU A 963 -26.28 -4.46 31.14
N ILE A 964 -25.76 -4.75 32.34
CA ILE A 964 -26.36 -5.77 33.23
C ILE A 964 -27.80 -5.40 33.59
N ALA A 965 -28.07 -4.12 33.85
CA ALA A 965 -29.42 -3.67 34.15
C ALA A 965 -30.37 -3.81 32.95
N GLU A 966 -29.89 -3.53 31.74
CA GLU A 966 -30.62 -3.73 30.50
C GLU A 966 -30.97 -5.21 30.29
N ASP A 967 -30.00 -6.11 30.40
CA ASP A 967 -30.24 -7.56 30.29
C ASP A 967 -31.25 -8.06 31.33
N VAL A 968 -31.18 -7.56 32.56
CA VAL A 968 -32.16 -7.90 33.61
C VAL A 968 -33.56 -7.42 33.23
N ILE A 969 -33.71 -6.21 32.70
CA ILE A 969 -35.00 -5.66 32.28
C ILE A 969 -35.55 -6.47 31.11
N THR A 970 -34.75 -6.68 30.06
CA THR A 970 -35.13 -7.45 28.87
C THR A 970 -35.47 -8.90 29.24
N ALA A 971 -34.69 -9.55 30.11
CA ALA A 971 -35.00 -10.90 30.56
C ALA A 971 -36.33 -10.97 31.33
N LEU A 972 -36.61 -9.99 32.18
CA LEU A 972 -37.89 -9.91 32.89
C LEU A 972 -39.09 -9.70 31.95
N GLU A 973 -38.90 -9.07 30.79
CA GLU A 973 -39.94 -8.92 29.76
C GLU A 973 -40.22 -10.25 29.05
N HIS A 974 -39.17 -11.02 28.73
CA HIS A 974 -39.28 -12.27 27.96
C HIS A 974 -39.56 -13.51 28.83
N PHE A 975 -39.30 -13.46 30.14
CA PHE A 975 -39.51 -14.62 31.01
C PHE A 975 -41.00 -15.02 31.12
N PRO A 976 -41.29 -16.34 31.21
CA PRO A 976 -42.65 -16.81 31.39
C PRO A 976 -43.34 -16.14 32.59
N PRO A 977 -44.64 -15.79 32.49
CA PRO A 977 -45.33 -15.03 33.54
C PRO A 977 -45.23 -15.64 34.93
N GLU A 978 -45.24 -16.98 35.03
CA GLU A 978 -45.08 -17.71 36.29
C GLU A 978 -43.70 -17.51 36.93
N LEU A 979 -42.64 -17.46 36.11
CA LEU A 979 -41.27 -17.25 36.58
C LEU A 979 -41.08 -15.79 37.01
N ARG A 980 -41.61 -14.84 36.24
CA ARG A 980 -41.56 -13.40 36.55
C ARG A 980 -42.22 -13.09 37.90
N LEU A 981 -43.39 -13.67 38.18
CA LEU A 981 -44.06 -13.55 39.48
C LEU A 981 -43.24 -14.10 40.65
N LEU A 982 -42.44 -15.14 40.41
CA LEU A 982 -41.55 -15.71 41.42
C LEU A 982 -40.28 -14.88 41.62
N ILE A 983 -39.78 -14.22 40.57
CA ILE A 983 -38.58 -13.38 40.64
C ILE A 983 -38.87 -12.04 41.33
N ILE A 984 -40.01 -11.42 41.01
CA ILE A 984 -40.33 -10.06 41.48
C ILE A 984 -40.43 -9.95 43.01
N GLN A 985 -40.75 -11.04 43.72
CA GLN A 985 -40.75 -11.07 45.19
C GLN A 985 -39.36 -10.81 45.82
N TYR A 986 -38.28 -10.90 45.03
CA TYR A 986 -36.90 -10.65 45.45
C TYR A 986 -36.38 -9.26 45.03
N ALA A 987 -37.21 -8.45 44.36
CA ALA A 987 -36.82 -7.11 43.91
C ALA A 987 -36.91 -6.07 45.04
N PRO A 988 -36.02 -5.06 45.09
CA PRO A 988 -36.22 -3.88 45.91
C PRO A 988 -37.26 -2.96 45.26
N GLU A 989 -38.55 -3.30 45.36
CA GLU A 989 -39.66 -2.67 44.59
C GLU A 989 -39.53 -1.14 44.47
N ASP A 990 -39.53 -0.40 45.59
CA ASP A 990 -39.50 1.07 45.58
C ASP A 990 -38.22 1.69 45.01
N GLU A 991 -37.08 0.98 45.11
CA GLU A 991 -35.77 1.50 44.68
C GLU A 991 -35.44 1.08 43.25
N TRP A 992 -35.84 -0.12 42.85
CA TRP A 992 -35.71 -0.63 41.50
C TRP A 992 -36.55 0.17 40.52
N ASP A 993 -37.83 0.40 40.84
CA ASP A 993 -38.72 1.17 39.98
C ASP A 993 -38.22 2.61 39.80
N ARG A 994 -37.69 3.22 40.87
CA ARG A 994 -37.07 4.54 40.83
C ARG A 994 -35.79 4.57 39.98
N TYR A 995 -35.00 3.50 40.04
CA TYR A 995 -33.81 3.36 39.22
C TYR A 995 -34.16 3.23 37.73
N VAL A 996 -35.08 2.33 37.37
CA VAL A 996 -35.52 2.07 35.99
C VAL A 996 -36.17 3.31 35.37
N THR A 997 -37.15 3.91 36.06
CA THR A 997 -37.88 5.10 35.56
C THR A 997 -37.06 6.39 35.60
N GLY A 998 -36.02 6.45 36.43
CA GLY A 998 -35.15 7.60 36.60
C GLY A 998 -33.80 7.43 35.90
N ARG A 999 -32.78 7.07 36.70
CA ARG A 999 -31.36 7.06 36.31
C ARG A 999 -31.06 6.18 35.09
N TYR A 1000 -31.67 5.01 34.98
CA TYR A 1000 -31.46 4.12 33.84
C TYR A 1000 -31.99 4.74 32.54
N THR A 1001 -33.23 5.22 32.55
CA THR A 1001 -33.85 5.87 31.37
C THR A 1001 -33.07 7.14 30.96
N GLU A 1002 -32.63 7.95 31.91
CA GLU A 1002 -31.76 9.11 31.67
C GLU A 1002 -30.43 8.71 31.02
N THR A 1003 -29.80 7.64 31.53
CA THR A 1003 -28.52 7.14 31.01
C THR A 1003 -28.68 6.59 29.59
N LYS A 1004 -29.71 5.78 29.34
CA LYS A 1004 -30.02 5.23 28.01
C LYS A 1004 -30.35 6.32 26.98
N ALA A 1005 -31.07 7.37 27.39
CA ALA A 1005 -31.37 8.53 26.53
C ALA A 1005 -30.11 9.35 26.19
N ASN A 1006 -29.15 9.43 27.13
CA ASN A 1006 -27.87 10.08 26.88
C ASN A 1006 -26.94 9.23 26.00
N ASP A 1007 -26.93 7.90 26.19
CA ASP A 1007 -26.11 6.96 25.39
C ASP A 1007 -26.63 6.83 23.95
N THR A 1008 -27.93 6.99 23.72
CA THR A 1008 -28.56 6.99 22.37
C THR A 1008 -28.52 8.37 21.70
N ARG A 1009 -27.98 9.39 22.36
CA ARG A 1009 -27.91 10.76 21.82
C ARG A 1009 -26.79 10.87 20.79
N LEU A 1010 -27.14 11.30 19.57
CA LEU A 1010 -26.17 11.58 18.51
C LEU A 1010 -25.16 12.65 18.97
N LEU A 1011 -23.89 12.25 19.12
CA LEU A 1011 -22.78 13.12 19.54
C LEU A 1011 -22.32 14.14 18.47
N GLY A 1012 -22.90 14.08 17.27
CA GLY A 1012 -22.71 15.06 16.20
C GLY A 1012 -24.02 15.28 15.45
N GLY A 1013 -24.35 16.56 15.17
CA GLY A 1013 -25.56 16.94 14.43
C GLY A 1013 -25.73 16.11 13.14
N GLY A 1014 -26.95 15.63 12.92
CA GLY A 1014 -27.27 14.64 11.88
C GLY A 1014 -26.84 15.04 10.46
N LYS A 1015 -26.66 14.02 9.61
CA LYS A 1015 -26.35 14.18 8.17
C LYS A 1015 -27.38 15.12 7.50
N PRO A 1016 -26.95 16.13 6.73
CA PRO A 1016 -27.88 16.97 6.01
C PRO A 1016 -28.55 16.16 4.90
N ILE A 1017 -29.88 16.09 4.95
CA ILE A 1017 -30.70 15.52 3.87
C ILE A 1017 -30.70 16.53 2.73
N VAL A 1018 -30.06 16.17 1.61
CA VAL A 1018 -30.13 16.96 0.38
C VAL A 1018 -31.46 16.65 -0.32
N ALA A 1019 -32.49 17.42 -0.01
CA ALA A 1019 -33.69 17.51 -0.85
C ALA A 1019 -33.58 18.73 -1.79
N SER A 1020 -33.93 18.50 -3.05
CA SER A 1020 -33.69 19.40 -4.18
C SER A 1020 -34.64 20.61 -4.17
N ARG A 1021 -34.03 21.79 -4.38
CA ARG A 1021 -34.55 23.05 -4.97
C ARG A 1021 -35.49 23.99 -4.16
N ASN A 1022 -35.01 25.24 -4.15
CA ASN A 1022 -35.67 26.56 -4.10
C ASN A 1022 -35.94 27.23 -2.73
N VAL A 1023 -34.97 28.10 -2.38
CA VAL A 1023 -35.08 29.46 -1.80
C VAL A 1023 -36.17 29.69 -0.73
N SER A 1024 -35.75 29.76 0.55
CA SER A 1024 -35.84 30.95 1.42
C SER A 1024 -35.59 30.56 2.89
N GLN A 1025 -34.74 31.35 3.57
CA GLN A 1025 -34.80 31.62 5.02
C GLN A 1025 -34.34 30.50 5.98
N TRP A 1026 -33.07 30.60 6.41
CA TRP A 1026 -32.60 29.97 7.65
C TRP A 1026 -33.15 30.77 8.82
N LYS A 1027 -34.01 30.15 9.64
CA LYS A 1027 -34.39 30.64 10.96
C LYS A 1027 -33.98 29.55 11.94
N VAL A 1028 -33.08 29.89 12.86
CA VAL A 1028 -32.72 29.05 14.00
C VAL A 1028 -33.81 29.31 15.05
N ASP A 1029 -34.64 28.31 15.32
CA ASP A 1029 -35.55 28.35 16.46
C ASP A 1029 -34.76 27.90 17.70
N GLU A 1030 -34.25 28.88 18.46
CA GLU A 1030 -34.09 28.73 19.91
C GLU A 1030 -35.45 29.03 20.52
N ASP A 1031 -36.08 28.02 21.15
CA ASP A 1031 -36.79 28.15 22.43
C ASP A 1031 -37.51 26.83 22.76
N GLU A 1032 -37.15 26.21 23.88
CA GLU A 1032 -38.10 25.91 24.98
C GLU A 1032 -37.35 25.29 26.18
N LEU A 1033 -36.94 26.15 27.12
CA LEU A 1033 -36.78 25.82 28.53
C LEU A 1033 -37.51 26.89 29.35
N THR A 1034 -38.71 26.54 29.82
CA THR A 1034 -39.36 27.16 30.99
C THR A 1034 -39.42 26.06 32.06
N SER A 1035 -39.24 26.25 33.36
CA SER A 1035 -39.30 27.42 34.23
C SER A 1035 -38.68 27.09 35.60
N SER A 1036 -38.16 28.10 36.31
CA SER A 1036 -38.62 28.53 37.66
C SER A 1036 -37.49 29.17 38.49
N GLY A 1037 -37.84 30.28 39.18
CA GLY A 1037 -37.08 30.79 40.33
C GLY A 1037 -36.59 32.24 40.22
N GLY A 1038 -37.48 33.20 40.51
CA GLY A 1038 -37.14 34.63 40.61
C GLY A 1038 -36.41 35.03 41.90
N GLY A 1039 -35.65 36.12 41.83
CA GLY A 1039 -35.01 36.74 42.98
C GLY A 1039 -34.30 38.06 42.63
N ASN A 1040 -34.99 39.17 42.93
CA ASN A 1040 -34.56 40.57 42.79
C ASN A 1040 -33.16 40.90 43.34
N GLY A 1041 -32.50 41.90 42.75
CA GLY A 1041 -31.43 42.64 43.43
C GLY A 1041 -30.62 43.58 42.55
N ALA A 1042 -31.08 44.83 42.45
CA ALA A 1042 -30.44 45.92 41.72
C ALA A 1042 -29.04 46.29 42.24
N GLY A 1043 -28.22 46.89 41.35
CA GLY A 1043 -27.22 47.87 41.79
C GLY A 1043 -25.92 47.95 40.98
N GLY A 1044 -25.88 48.87 40.02
CA GLY A 1044 -24.82 49.88 40.07
C GLY A 1044 -23.54 49.67 39.26
N SER A 1045 -23.59 50.17 38.03
CA SER A 1045 -22.67 51.17 37.45
C SER A 1045 -21.20 50.81 37.14
N GLY A 1046 -20.87 50.95 35.86
CA GLY A 1046 -19.52 51.29 35.40
C GLY A 1046 -19.33 51.27 33.88
N SER A 1047 -19.91 52.25 33.17
CA SER A 1047 -19.41 52.91 31.92
C SER A 1047 -18.59 52.11 30.90
N GLY A 1048 -18.86 52.11 29.60
CA GLY A 1048 -19.65 52.97 28.72
C GLY A 1048 -19.45 52.44 27.27
N ILE A 1049 -20.49 52.38 26.45
CA ILE A 1049 -20.98 53.46 25.56
C ILE A 1049 -20.12 53.52 24.28
N VAL A 1050 -20.58 52.95 23.13
CA VAL A 1050 -21.56 53.48 22.12
C VAL A 1050 -20.76 54.06 20.93
N VAL A 1051 -21.07 53.85 19.64
CA VAL A 1051 -22.25 53.29 18.95
C VAL A 1051 -22.07 53.43 17.42
N ARG A 1052 -22.85 52.62 16.67
CA ARG A 1052 -23.34 52.76 15.28
C ARG A 1052 -22.35 52.70 14.12
N GLY A 1053 -22.68 52.05 13.00
CA GLY A 1053 -23.93 51.39 12.62
C GLY A 1053 -24.10 51.33 11.10
N GLU A 1054 -25.05 50.48 10.67
CA GLU A 1054 -25.72 50.39 9.35
C GLU A 1054 -24.88 49.80 8.20
N VAL A 1055 -25.09 48.56 7.72
CA VAL A 1055 -26.26 47.73 7.35
C VAL A 1055 -26.98 48.20 6.08
N GLY A 1056 -27.07 47.31 5.10
CA GLY A 1056 -27.88 47.50 3.90
C GLY A 1056 -27.96 46.27 2.99
N VAL A 1057 -28.73 45.28 3.45
CA VAL A 1057 -29.34 44.13 2.74
C VAL A 1057 -28.43 42.94 2.41
#